data_AF-A0A917IU88-F1
#
_entry.id   AF-A0A917IU88-F1
#
_cell.length_a   1.000
_cell.length_b   1.000
_cell.length_c   1.000
_cell.angle_alpha   90.00
_cell.angle_beta   90.00
_cell.angle_gamma   90.00
#
_symmetry.space_group_name_H-M   'P 1'
#
loop_
_entity.id
_entity.type
_entity.pdbx_description
1 polymer ?
#
loop_
_entity_poly.entity_id
_entity_poly.type
_entity_poly.pdbx_seq_one_letter_code
_entity_poly.pdbx_strand_id
1 'polypeptide(L)'
;MKTASTETLSVQFPDIYESVRTIWESARGEHFEKDEYASIIIVGLNEVSHFDKYKGKDLTERFLNSCLEARGIVNIVQDKTLPVAGATSTIRITQSEEGFLYYFGMVPVNSEFVYLITADCYARERSRYEPLFDETWQSLQYFGNPWTAMKKQKDALSALFGEDDDDETDGEAGTPEIPSFEIPADGKERFTVGDVTFQISLDEDNPVHIYELDGSLNIQINGEAPDYENHPDILNDYEDGKVYLRFSFKQIYEAGVPTGQFTYQNSRDDTYISSLWKSGFYYSLDLNGKVTLKEGWLGIEGYMANTYGEERYPIQVAVRIPQEALDWSKYTFAKLEELDTAPATMVTRLSLTDPPADAVDAALRPLTELENLLVYFKNGKSFTEIPKAIRKLKRLKQLTLSGIGNVTHIPEWIGDLKALEELHISGSKAEGMHPYILQLPLLKRLYLHNNQLGSIAPGLPETLERLVLDNNQLSTVPASWVTHKNLKSLNIQNNPLEHLPAGIENIARLDLETEKKMALLDYTYKGADGKGTVTWNNSIYEAQQHPDLQQILNAQTSALLPTVQPQARAAVGFYTVAEDDYARTGQHRFGGLPDLPTGVGYPFFTTHDGEEKAWQFIAQINCADVAPLQQYLPRTGILYFFIKDQEQSDPLVMYYDGDIATLQSARELTITEEDVYDQNGVYAPWMADTAKYPSIPHAWNNELEDDPDEAEALKQALYPNNTRPAHSINSYVFKQHDNPEAEAVDKLKGKPEDWMVLLRVSSDNNPGFNFWDAGEIYFVIHKSDLAKKEFSNVYCGLESS
;
A
#
# COMPACT_ATOMS: atom_id res chain seq x y z
N MET A 1 -8.13 8.75 15.26
CA MET A 1 -6.78 8.27 14.88
C MET A 1 -5.73 9.34 15.19
N LYS A 2 -4.52 8.95 15.59
CA LYS A 2 -3.36 9.84 15.78
C LYS A 2 -2.47 9.84 14.53
N THR A 3 -2.32 10.99 13.89
CA THR A 3 -1.44 11.16 12.72
C THR A 3 0.02 11.27 13.12
N ALA A 4 0.90 10.54 12.43
CA ALA A 4 2.35 10.60 12.56
C ALA A 4 2.96 10.85 11.18
N SER A 5 3.80 11.87 11.05
CA SER A 5 4.36 12.30 9.76
C SER A 5 5.87 12.49 9.81
N THR A 6 6.54 12.22 8.68
CA THR A 6 7.99 12.34 8.45
C THR A 6 8.23 13.22 7.21
N GLU A 7 9.45 13.32 6.69
CA GLU A 7 9.69 14.13 5.48
C GLU A 7 9.07 13.52 4.21
N THR A 8 8.76 12.21 4.22
CA THR A 8 8.26 11.53 3.02
C THR A 8 6.95 10.79 3.21
N LEU A 9 6.46 10.63 4.45
CA LEU A 9 5.23 9.90 4.72
C LEU A 9 4.38 10.55 5.80
N SER A 10 3.08 10.37 5.71
CA SER A 10 2.13 10.61 6.81
C SER A 10 1.28 9.37 6.99
N VAL A 11 1.05 8.91 8.22
CA VAL A 11 0.25 7.73 8.51
C VAL A 11 -0.55 7.93 9.79
N GLN A 12 -1.79 7.48 9.82
CA GLN A 12 -2.69 7.63 10.96
C GLN A 12 -2.84 6.31 11.72
N PHE A 13 -2.70 6.34 13.03
CA PHE A 13 -2.85 5.19 13.91
C PHE A 13 -4.19 5.25 14.66
N PRO A 14 -5.00 4.19 14.69
CA PRO A 14 -6.22 4.11 15.48
C PRO A 14 -6.01 4.47 16.96
N ASP A 15 -7.00 5.09 17.60
CA ASP A 15 -6.82 5.71 18.93
C ASP A 15 -6.52 4.72 20.06
N ILE A 16 -6.80 3.43 19.81
CA ILE A 16 -6.38 2.31 20.64
C ILE A 16 -4.85 2.29 20.83
N TYR A 17 -4.05 2.73 19.85
CA TYR A 17 -2.61 2.87 20.02
C TYR A 17 -2.31 4.08 20.93
N GLU A 18 -1.99 3.82 22.20
CA GLU A 18 -1.74 4.87 23.19
C GLU A 18 -0.43 5.63 22.91
N SER A 19 0.61 4.92 22.47
CA SER A 19 1.95 5.45 22.22
C SER A 19 2.24 5.49 20.71
N VAL A 20 2.05 6.66 20.10
CA VAL A 20 2.34 6.92 18.68
C VAL A 20 3.51 7.89 18.58
N ARG A 21 4.59 7.51 17.90
CA ARG A 21 5.81 8.31 17.76
C ARG A 21 6.44 8.17 16.37
N THR A 22 7.08 9.23 15.91
CA THR A 22 7.93 9.23 14.72
C THR A 22 9.39 9.03 15.12
N ILE A 23 10.14 8.28 14.32
CA ILE A 23 11.56 7.97 14.51
C ILE A 23 12.19 8.04 13.11
N TRP A 24 12.79 9.18 12.76
CA TRP A 24 13.29 9.47 11.40
C TRP A 24 12.20 9.31 10.32
N GLU A 25 12.48 8.66 9.19
CA GLU A 25 11.49 8.32 8.16
C GLU A 25 10.68 7.06 8.54
N SER A 26 10.28 6.94 9.81
CA SER A 26 9.39 5.90 10.30
C SER A 26 8.43 6.40 11.37
N ALA A 27 7.27 5.77 11.48
CA ALA A 27 6.25 6.00 12.48
C ALA A 27 5.85 4.68 13.15
N ARG A 28 5.63 4.70 14.47
CA ARG A 28 5.32 3.52 15.30
C ARG A 28 4.15 3.83 16.23
N GLY A 29 3.18 2.93 16.27
CA GLY A 29 2.06 2.92 17.21
C GLY A 29 2.07 1.65 18.07
N GLU A 30 1.87 1.80 19.37
CA GLU A 30 1.82 0.71 20.35
C GLU A 30 0.57 0.81 21.21
N HIS A 31 -0.08 -0.32 21.44
CA HIS A 31 -1.21 -0.48 22.34
C HIS A 31 -0.86 -1.51 23.41
N PHE A 32 -1.20 -1.20 24.66
CA PHE A 32 -0.96 -2.03 25.83
C PHE A 32 -2.29 -2.37 26.52
N GLU A 33 -2.43 -3.60 27.03
CA GLU A 33 -3.59 -4.02 27.80
C GLU A 33 -3.12 -4.49 29.19
N LYS A 34 -3.53 -3.78 30.25
CA LYS A 34 -3.09 -4.02 31.65
C LYS A 34 -1.55 -4.03 31.83
N ASP A 35 -0.88 -3.07 31.19
CA ASP A 35 0.58 -2.90 31.20
C ASP A 35 1.38 -4.02 30.50
N GLU A 36 0.70 -4.95 29.80
CA GLU A 36 1.33 -5.94 28.91
C GLU A 36 1.15 -5.56 27.44
N TYR A 37 2.14 -5.94 26.62
CA TYR A 37 2.16 -5.66 25.18
C TYR A 37 1.00 -6.36 24.46
N ALA A 38 0.12 -5.58 23.82
CA ALA A 38 -1.08 -6.11 23.16
C ALA A 38 -0.97 -6.07 21.62
N SER A 39 -0.42 -5.00 21.05
CA SER A 39 -0.19 -4.88 19.60
C SER A 39 0.77 -3.73 19.24
N ILE A 40 1.60 -3.94 18.22
CA ILE A 40 2.38 -2.88 17.55
C ILE A 40 1.99 -2.74 16.09
N ILE A 41 2.22 -1.54 15.55
CA ILE A 41 2.33 -1.29 14.12
C ILE A 41 3.43 -0.26 13.84
N ILE A 42 4.24 -0.51 12.82
CA ILE A 42 5.39 0.31 12.41
C ILE A 42 5.31 0.53 10.91
N VAL A 43 5.51 1.76 10.45
CA VAL A 43 5.57 2.16 9.05
C VAL A 43 6.87 2.89 8.79
N GLY A 44 7.64 2.56 7.76
CA GLY A 44 8.93 3.20 7.53
C GLY A 44 9.49 3.10 6.12
N LEU A 45 10.16 4.16 5.67
CA LEU A 45 10.84 4.23 4.37
C LEU A 45 12.07 3.33 4.36
N ASN A 46 12.22 2.54 3.31
CA ASN A 46 13.32 1.61 3.11
C ASN A 46 13.78 1.63 1.66
N GLU A 47 15.06 1.34 1.43
CA GLU A 47 15.58 1.16 0.08
C GLU A 47 15.13 -0.19 -0.50
N VAL A 48 14.72 -0.20 -1.76
CA VAL A 48 14.35 -1.42 -2.52
C VAL A 48 15.49 -2.44 -2.50
N SER A 49 16.74 -1.98 -2.45
CA SER A 49 17.93 -2.83 -2.36
C SER A 49 17.96 -3.69 -1.09
N HIS A 50 17.24 -3.31 -0.03
CA HIS A 50 17.06 -4.12 1.18
C HIS A 50 16.49 -5.51 0.85
N PHE A 51 15.62 -5.59 -0.17
CA PHE A 51 14.96 -6.83 -0.54
C PHE A 51 15.77 -7.69 -1.51
N ASP A 52 16.88 -7.18 -2.05
CA ASP A 52 17.63 -7.86 -3.13
C ASP A 52 18.29 -9.17 -2.70
N LYS A 53 18.38 -9.42 -1.38
CA LYS A 53 18.79 -10.69 -0.79
C LYS A 53 17.71 -11.77 -0.79
N TYR A 54 16.45 -11.37 -0.85
CA TYR A 54 15.32 -12.30 -0.85
C TYR A 54 15.00 -12.74 -2.29
N LYS A 55 14.64 -14.01 -2.44
CA LYS A 55 14.26 -14.55 -3.75
C LYS A 55 12.91 -13.93 -4.15
N GLY A 56 12.71 -13.64 -5.42
CA GLY A 56 11.46 -13.05 -5.91
C GLY A 56 11.70 -12.29 -7.20
N LYS A 57 10.84 -12.54 -8.20
CA LYS A 57 11.02 -12.00 -9.55
C LYS A 57 10.76 -10.50 -9.65
N ASP A 58 10.01 -9.98 -8.68
CA ASP A 58 9.74 -8.58 -8.49
C ASP A 58 9.86 -8.24 -7.00
N LEU A 59 9.89 -6.95 -6.72
CA LEU A 59 10.00 -6.41 -5.37
C LEU A 59 8.92 -6.97 -4.43
N THR A 60 7.69 -7.17 -4.94
CA THR A 60 6.59 -7.77 -4.17
C THR A 60 6.89 -9.19 -3.75
N GLU A 61 7.39 -10.06 -4.62
CA GLU A 61 7.79 -11.41 -4.24
C GLU A 61 8.99 -11.42 -3.30
N ARG A 62 9.98 -10.55 -3.52
CA ARG A 62 11.14 -10.44 -2.62
C ARG A 62 10.70 -10.01 -1.22
N PHE A 63 9.78 -9.07 -1.15
CA PHE A 63 9.14 -8.65 0.08
C PHE A 63 8.30 -9.76 0.72
N LEU A 64 7.41 -10.41 -0.01
CA LEU A 64 6.60 -11.52 0.51
C LEU A 64 7.49 -12.62 1.08
N ASN A 65 8.60 -12.93 0.41
CA ASN A 65 9.58 -13.89 0.90
C ASN A 65 10.40 -13.37 2.09
N SER A 66 10.64 -12.05 2.19
CA SER A 66 11.26 -11.45 3.38
C SER A 66 10.39 -11.54 4.62
N CYS A 67 9.05 -11.57 4.48
CA CYS A 67 8.11 -11.64 5.60
C CYS A 67 8.23 -12.94 6.41
N LEU A 68 8.59 -14.04 5.73
CA LEU A 68 8.78 -15.35 6.36
C LEU A 68 10.07 -15.42 7.17
N GLU A 69 10.95 -14.47 6.91
CA GLU A 69 12.27 -14.31 7.49
C GLU A 69 12.31 -13.16 8.52
N ALA A 70 11.17 -12.63 8.94
CA ALA A 70 11.13 -11.43 9.78
C ALA A 70 10.87 -11.73 11.27
N ARG A 71 10.18 -12.84 11.62
CA ARG A 71 9.70 -13.12 12.98
C ARG A 71 9.66 -14.62 13.37
N GLY A 72 10.59 -15.45 12.90
CA GLY A 72 10.58 -16.88 13.28
C GLY A 72 9.64 -17.75 12.41
N ILE A 73 9.17 -18.91 12.91
CA ILE A 73 8.56 -19.99 12.06
C ILE A 73 7.12 -19.57 12.07
N VAL A 74 6.65 -19.16 10.91
CA VAL A 74 5.33 -18.59 10.78
C VAL A 74 4.67 -19.24 9.58
N ASN A 75 3.43 -19.65 9.77
CA ASN A 75 2.60 -20.21 8.71
C ASN A 75 1.90 -19.07 8.00
N ILE A 76 1.94 -19.05 6.66
CA ILE A 76 1.17 -18.05 5.90
C ILE A 76 -0.30 -18.32 6.16
N VAL A 77 -0.97 -17.34 6.76
CA VAL A 77 -2.40 -17.38 7.01
C VAL A 77 -3.14 -16.90 5.78
N GLN A 78 -2.69 -15.75 5.26
CA GLN A 78 -3.36 -15.05 4.19
C GLN A 78 -2.43 -14.00 3.62
N ASP A 79 -2.34 -13.95 2.30
CA ASP A 79 -1.87 -12.75 1.63
C ASP A 79 -3.10 -11.94 1.25
N LYS A 80 -3.03 -10.65 1.50
CA LYS A 80 -4.04 -9.70 1.05
C LYS A 80 -3.34 -8.50 0.46
N THR A 81 -4.10 -7.75 -0.32
CA THR A 81 -3.63 -6.49 -0.85
C THR A 81 -4.53 -5.42 -0.33
N LEU A 82 -3.93 -4.29 0.02
CA LEU A 82 -4.63 -3.17 0.57
C LEU A 82 -4.21 -1.92 -0.22
N PRO A 83 -5.14 -1.11 -0.72
CA PRO A 83 -4.78 0.14 -1.37
C PRO A 83 -4.13 1.06 -0.32
N VAL A 84 -2.91 1.54 -0.57
CA VAL A 84 -2.17 2.37 0.38
C VAL A 84 -1.38 3.42 -0.40
N ALA A 85 -1.51 4.69 -0.02
CA ALA A 85 -0.73 5.81 -0.57
C ALA A 85 -0.76 5.91 -2.12
N GLY A 86 -1.91 5.63 -2.75
CA GLY A 86 -2.02 5.61 -4.22
C GLY A 86 -1.33 4.42 -4.90
N ALA A 87 -0.77 3.49 -4.12
CA ALA A 87 -0.22 2.22 -4.55
C ALA A 87 -1.02 1.06 -3.92
N THR A 88 -0.62 -0.17 -4.20
CA THR A 88 -1.17 -1.35 -3.54
C THR A 88 -0.14 -1.87 -2.56
N SER A 89 -0.42 -1.74 -1.26
CA SER A 89 0.31 -2.47 -0.24
C SER A 89 0.08 -3.95 -0.45
N THR A 90 1.16 -4.68 -0.70
CA THR A 90 1.09 -6.13 -0.60
C THR A 90 1.25 -6.48 0.85
N ILE A 91 0.30 -7.23 1.40
CA ILE A 91 0.32 -7.66 2.79
C ILE A 91 0.41 -9.17 2.88
N ARG A 92 1.35 -9.65 3.69
CA ARG A 92 1.43 -11.03 4.11
C ARG A 92 1.09 -11.13 5.59
N ILE A 93 0.07 -11.94 5.88
CA ILE A 93 -0.33 -12.30 7.22
C ILE A 93 0.22 -13.69 7.50
N THR A 94 0.95 -13.81 8.58
CA THR A 94 1.54 -15.07 9.03
C THR A 94 1.19 -15.32 10.48
N GLN A 95 1.19 -16.58 10.92
CA GLN A 95 0.88 -16.96 12.29
C GLN A 95 2.00 -17.80 12.89
N SER A 96 2.46 -17.45 14.09
CA SER A 96 3.37 -18.30 14.87
C SER A 96 2.62 -19.45 15.56
N GLU A 97 3.36 -20.48 15.96
CA GLU A 97 2.84 -21.60 16.76
C GLU A 97 2.26 -21.16 18.11
N GLU A 98 2.82 -20.09 18.70
CA GLU A 98 2.36 -19.46 19.94
C GLU A 98 1.06 -18.66 19.78
N GLY A 99 0.53 -18.57 18.56
CA GLY A 99 -0.76 -17.95 18.29
C GLY A 99 -0.70 -16.43 18.09
N PHE A 100 0.45 -15.86 17.72
CA PHE A 100 0.54 -14.48 17.23
C PHE A 100 0.33 -14.41 15.72
N LEU A 101 -0.32 -13.36 15.26
CA LEU A 101 -0.41 -12.96 13.86
C LEU A 101 0.57 -11.82 13.59
N TYR A 102 1.42 -12.01 12.59
CA TYR A 102 2.29 -10.96 12.06
C TYR A 102 1.80 -10.52 10.70
N TYR A 103 1.82 -9.21 10.53
CA TYR A 103 1.26 -8.47 9.43
C TYR A 103 2.39 -7.70 8.78
N PHE A 104 2.77 -8.08 7.57
CA PHE A 104 3.83 -7.39 6.84
C PHE A 104 3.21 -6.77 5.60
N GLY A 105 3.24 -5.46 5.46
CA GLY A 105 2.84 -4.67 4.30
C GLY A 105 4.04 -4.05 3.58
N MET A 106 3.97 -3.91 2.26
CA MET A 106 4.95 -3.13 1.48
C MET A 106 4.27 -2.30 0.41
N VAL A 107 4.61 -1.02 0.41
CA VAL A 107 4.11 -0.01 -0.51
C VAL A 107 5.28 0.52 -1.34
N PRO A 108 5.37 0.17 -2.63
CA PRO A 108 6.43 0.68 -3.50
C PRO A 108 6.27 2.19 -3.71
N VAL A 109 7.37 2.94 -3.58
CA VAL A 109 7.39 4.39 -3.81
C VAL A 109 7.94 4.72 -5.19
N ASN A 110 9.10 4.13 -5.51
CA ASN A 110 9.72 4.20 -6.82
C ASN A 110 10.67 2.99 -6.99
N SER A 111 11.55 3.01 -7.99
CA SER A 111 12.48 1.91 -8.25
C SER A 111 13.53 1.69 -7.15
N GLU A 112 13.71 2.66 -6.24
CA GLU A 112 14.77 2.65 -5.25
C GLU A 112 14.25 2.68 -3.81
N PHE A 113 12.98 3.04 -3.57
CA PHE A 113 12.40 3.10 -2.22
C PHE A 113 11.01 2.46 -2.11
N VAL A 114 10.70 1.98 -0.90
CA VAL A 114 9.39 1.46 -0.47
C VAL A 114 9.07 1.95 0.93
N TYR A 115 7.79 1.99 1.30
CA TYR A 115 7.41 1.89 2.71
C TYR A 115 7.20 0.45 3.09
N LEU A 116 7.90 0.02 4.13
CA LEU A 116 7.63 -1.21 4.84
C LEU A 116 6.65 -0.91 5.96
N ILE A 117 5.71 -1.82 6.13
CA ILE A 117 4.76 -1.76 7.22
C ILE A 117 4.73 -3.09 7.94
N THR A 118 4.80 -3.07 9.26
CA THR A 118 4.82 -4.30 10.07
C THR A 118 3.91 -4.13 11.25
N ALA A 119 3.12 -5.13 11.59
CA ALA A 119 2.23 -5.10 12.74
C ALA A 119 2.06 -6.49 13.34
N ASP A 120 1.61 -6.56 14.60
CA ASP A 120 1.33 -7.84 15.25
C ASP A 120 0.19 -7.78 16.28
N CYS A 121 -0.52 -8.90 16.42
CA CYS A 121 -1.53 -9.11 17.45
C CYS A 121 -1.69 -10.60 17.77
N TYR A 122 -2.32 -10.96 18.90
CA TYR A 122 -2.74 -12.34 19.14
C TYR A 122 -3.83 -12.79 18.15
N ALA A 123 -3.81 -14.05 17.74
CA ALA A 123 -4.76 -14.62 16.77
C ALA A 123 -6.22 -14.59 17.26
N ARG A 124 -6.44 -14.72 18.57
CA ARG A 124 -7.79 -14.57 19.17
C ARG A 124 -8.33 -13.14 19.06
N GLU A 125 -7.45 -12.16 18.92
CA GLU A 125 -7.77 -10.74 18.78
C GLU A 125 -7.73 -10.28 17.31
N ARG A 126 -7.60 -11.22 16.35
CA ARG A 126 -7.53 -10.93 14.91
C ARG A 126 -8.65 -9.99 14.45
N SER A 127 -9.88 -10.27 14.86
CA SER A 127 -11.05 -9.47 14.51
C SER A 127 -11.03 -8.07 15.12
N ARG A 128 -10.25 -7.86 16.20
CA ARG A 128 -10.06 -6.57 16.84
C ARG A 128 -8.98 -5.76 16.13
N TYR A 129 -7.79 -6.34 15.90
CA TYR A 129 -6.62 -5.58 15.41
C TYR A 129 -6.40 -5.60 13.90
N GLU A 130 -6.81 -6.64 13.18
CA GLU A 130 -6.61 -6.66 11.72
C GLU A 130 -7.29 -5.50 10.99
N PRO A 131 -8.53 -5.10 11.33
CA PRO A 131 -9.14 -3.91 10.74
C PRO A 131 -8.36 -2.64 11.08
N LEU A 132 -7.79 -2.56 12.28
CA LEU A 132 -7.00 -1.42 12.75
C LEU A 132 -5.66 -1.33 12.02
N PHE A 133 -5.02 -2.46 11.71
CA PHE A 133 -3.83 -2.49 10.87
C PHE A 133 -4.14 -2.06 9.45
N ASP A 134 -5.24 -2.56 8.88
CA ASP A 134 -5.68 -2.17 7.54
C ASP A 134 -5.99 -0.67 7.47
N GLU A 135 -6.70 -0.15 8.46
CA GLU A 135 -6.99 1.27 8.60
C GLU A 135 -5.70 2.10 8.72
N THR A 136 -4.76 1.67 9.57
CA THR A 136 -3.44 2.33 9.71
C THR A 136 -2.63 2.27 8.42
N TRP A 137 -2.69 1.16 7.70
CA TRP A 137 -1.97 1.01 6.44
C TRP A 137 -2.60 1.86 5.34
N GLN A 138 -3.92 1.89 5.21
CA GLN A 138 -4.65 2.69 4.22
C GLN A 138 -4.45 4.19 4.40
N SER A 139 -4.22 4.62 5.65
CA SER A 139 -3.97 6.01 5.98
C SER A 139 -2.54 6.47 5.66
N LEU A 140 -1.63 5.55 5.29
CA LEU A 140 -0.31 5.94 4.81
C LEU A 140 -0.47 6.73 3.51
N GLN A 141 0.07 7.93 3.51
CA GLN A 141 0.29 8.81 2.38
C GLN A 141 1.80 9.00 2.23
N TYR A 142 2.28 9.11 1.00
CA TYR A 142 3.66 9.44 0.73
C TYR A 142 3.81 10.69 -0.12
N PHE A 143 4.84 11.47 0.14
CA PHE A 143 5.16 12.74 -0.49
C PHE A 143 6.66 13.01 -0.35
N GLY A 144 7.12 14.20 -0.73
CA GLY A 144 8.52 14.59 -0.59
C GLY A 144 9.48 13.82 -1.49
N ASN A 145 10.78 13.98 -1.23
CA ASN A 145 11.83 13.31 -2.00
C ASN A 145 12.50 12.22 -1.14
N PRO A 146 12.25 10.92 -1.43
CA PRO A 146 12.83 9.79 -0.71
C PRO A 146 14.35 9.80 -0.62
N TRP A 147 15.03 10.28 -1.67
CA TRP A 147 16.48 10.40 -1.68
C TRP A 147 16.98 11.41 -0.65
N THR A 148 16.37 12.59 -0.60
CA THR A 148 16.78 13.66 0.32
C THR A 148 16.53 13.25 1.76
N ALA A 149 15.37 12.65 2.02
CA ALA A 149 14.99 12.23 3.36
C ALA A 149 15.82 11.04 3.87
N MET A 150 16.02 10.01 3.03
CA MET A 150 16.90 8.88 3.38
C MET A 150 18.35 9.31 3.51
N LYS A 151 18.81 10.29 2.72
CA LYS A 151 20.13 10.89 2.93
C LYS A 151 20.21 11.61 4.26
N LYS A 152 19.24 12.46 4.62
CA LYS A 152 19.22 13.13 5.95
C LYS A 152 19.14 12.13 7.10
N GLN A 153 18.34 11.07 6.98
CA GLN A 153 18.29 10.00 7.96
C GLN A 153 19.63 9.28 8.05
N LYS A 154 20.28 8.95 6.93
CA LYS A 154 21.63 8.36 6.91
C LYS A 154 22.68 9.30 7.50
N ASP A 155 22.65 10.58 7.15
CA ASP A 155 23.57 11.61 7.67
C ASP A 155 23.35 11.84 9.17
N ALA A 156 22.10 11.81 9.64
CA ALA A 156 21.78 11.97 11.05
C ALA A 156 22.05 10.69 11.86
N LEU A 157 21.81 9.50 11.31
CA LEU A 157 22.30 8.24 11.87
C LEU A 157 23.83 8.25 11.89
N SER A 158 24.51 8.67 10.83
CA SER A 158 25.95 8.89 10.81
C SER A 158 26.40 10.09 11.64
N ALA A 159 25.53 10.91 12.22
CA ALA A 159 25.92 11.95 13.18
C ALA A 159 25.65 11.48 14.63
N LEU A 160 24.64 10.64 14.83
CA LEU A 160 24.35 9.93 16.08
C LEU A 160 25.28 8.74 16.32
N PHE A 161 25.79 8.15 15.24
CA PHE A 161 26.66 6.98 15.21
C PHE A 161 27.96 7.24 14.42
N GLY A 162 28.24 8.48 14.01
CA GLY A 162 29.44 8.84 13.24
C GLY A 162 30.02 10.22 13.57
N GLU A 163 29.75 10.73 14.77
CA GLU A 163 30.87 10.85 15.70
C GLU A 163 30.93 9.48 16.40
N ASP A 164 31.42 8.42 15.77
CA ASP A 164 32.84 8.07 15.85
C ASP A 164 33.62 8.51 14.61
N ASP A 165 34.07 9.77 14.65
CA ASP A 165 35.40 10.09 14.16
C ASP A 165 36.37 9.08 14.80
N ASP A 166 37.33 8.65 13.99
CA ASP A 166 38.55 7.92 14.34
C ASP A 166 39.43 8.68 15.38
N ASP A 167 38.86 9.18 16.49
CA ASP A 167 39.58 9.94 17.52
C ASP A 167 39.00 9.79 18.95
N GLU A 168 38.29 8.70 19.26
CA GLU A 168 38.45 8.12 20.60
C GLU A 168 39.69 7.22 20.57
N THR A 169 40.77 7.76 21.11
CA THR A 169 41.86 6.96 21.65
C THR A 169 41.34 6.12 22.83
N ASP A 170 40.53 5.12 22.54
CA ASP A 170 40.33 3.98 23.42
C ASP A 170 41.08 2.81 22.82
N GLY A 171 42.08 2.36 23.58
CA GLY A 171 43.14 1.49 23.09
C GLY A 171 42.59 0.25 22.40
N GLU A 172 43.37 -0.24 21.44
CA GLU A 172 43.28 -1.57 20.85
C GLU A 172 42.96 -2.65 21.92
N ALA A 173 41.68 -2.85 22.24
CA ALA A 173 41.18 -4.06 22.81
C ALA A 173 40.73 -4.89 21.60
N GLY A 174 41.72 -5.55 20.97
CA GLY A 174 41.52 -6.31 19.74
C GLY A 174 40.24 -7.15 19.79
N THR A 175 39.44 -7.11 18.72
CA THR A 175 38.37 -8.07 18.50
C THR A 175 38.92 -9.46 18.79
N PRO A 176 38.37 -10.19 19.79
CA PRO A 176 38.89 -11.50 20.15
C PRO A 176 38.92 -12.38 18.91
N GLU A 177 40.04 -13.04 18.65
CA GLU A 177 40.12 -13.98 17.54
C GLU A 177 39.12 -15.11 17.79
N ILE A 178 38.02 -15.12 17.02
CA ILE A 178 36.97 -16.13 17.16
C ILE A 178 37.53 -17.47 16.64
N PRO A 179 37.61 -18.49 17.50
CA PRO A 179 38.15 -19.79 17.11
C PRO A 179 37.32 -20.40 15.99
N SER A 180 37.95 -21.25 15.18
CA SER A 180 37.23 -22.02 14.17
C SER A 180 36.53 -23.18 14.86
N PHE A 181 35.28 -23.45 14.48
CA PHE A 181 34.51 -24.56 15.01
C PHE A 181 35.22 -25.90 14.76
N GLU A 182 35.40 -26.68 15.82
CA GLU A 182 35.86 -28.07 15.76
C GLU A 182 34.75 -29.00 16.23
N ILE A 183 34.55 -30.10 15.51
CA ILE A 183 33.55 -31.11 15.87
C ILE A 183 33.93 -31.70 17.23
N PRO A 184 33.00 -31.76 18.21
CA PRO A 184 33.28 -32.30 19.54
C PRO A 184 33.86 -33.71 19.47
N ALA A 185 35.04 -33.93 20.06
CA ALA A 185 35.73 -35.22 20.04
C ALA A 185 34.97 -36.34 20.77
N ASP A 186 34.09 -35.98 21.72
CA ASP A 186 33.19 -36.91 22.41
C ASP A 186 31.89 -37.17 21.63
N GLY A 187 31.68 -36.48 20.51
CA GLY A 187 30.51 -36.60 19.64
C GLY A 187 29.20 -36.11 20.26
N LYS A 188 29.27 -35.36 21.37
CA LYS A 188 28.09 -34.87 22.10
C LYS A 188 27.71 -33.47 21.66
N GLU A 189 26.41 -33.22 21.62
CA GLU A 189 25.86 -31.89 21.35
C GLU A 189 26.03 -30.97 22.56
N ARG A 190 26.19 -29.67 22.31
CA ARG A 190 26.42 -28.65 23.33
C ARG A 190 25.79 -27.33 22.94
N PHE A 191 25.22 -26.64 23.90
CA PHE A 191 24.75 -25.27 23.76
C PHE A 191 25.02 -24.54 25.07
N THR A 192 25.95 -23.59 25.04
CA THR A 192 26.32 -22.76 26.19
C THR A 192 26.40 -21.31 25.79
N VAL A 193 25.95 -20.42 26.67
CA VAL A 193 26.13 -18.96 26.57
C VAL A 193 26.56 -18.45 27.93
N GLY A 194 27.76 -17.85 28.02
CA GLY A 194 28.34 -17.48 29.31
C GLY A 194 28.59 -18.72 30.18
N ASP A 195 28.06 -18.71 31.40
CA ASP A 195 28.04 -19.85 32.32
C ASP A 195 26.76 -20.70 32.24
N VAL A 196 25.79 -20.30 31.40
CA VAL A 196 24.53 -21.02 31.20
C VAL A 196 24.74 -22.20 30.26
N THR A 197 24.25 -23.37 30.66
CA THR A 197 24.18 -24.56 29.81
C THR A 197 22.73 -24.88 29.49
N PHE A 198 22.43 -24.99 28.20
CA PHE A 198 21.09 -25.29 27.71
C PHE A 198 20.93 -26.77 27.42
N GLN A 199 19.78 -27.32 27.79
CA GLN A 199 19.32 -28.61 27.30
C GLN A 199 18.82 -28.43 25.88
N ILE A 200 19.53 -29.01 24.91
CA ILE A 200 19.17 -28.89 23.49
C ILE A 200 17.96 -29.77 23.21
N SER A 201 16.95 -29.17 22.59
CA SER A 201 15.88 -29.90 21.91
C SER A 201 15.85 -29.49 20.45
N LEU A 202 15.70 -30.48 19.58
CA LEU A 202 15.38 -30.27 18.18
C LEU A 202 13.89 -30.56 17.91
N ASP A 203 13.05 -30.77 18.93
CA ASP A 203 11.68 -31.23 18.72
C ASP A 203 10.65 -30.23 19.23
N GLU A 204 9.73 -29.84 18.33
CA GLU A 204 8.29 -29.82 18.61
C GLU A 204 7.42 -29.99 17.34
N ASP A 205 7.89 -29.71 16.11
CA ASP A 205 7.21 -30.24 14.88
C ASP A 205 8.06 -30.38 13.57
N ASN A 206 9.09 -29.56 13.28
CA ASN A 206 10.09 -29.83 12.19
C ASN A 206 11.32 -28.88 12.19
N PRO A 207 12.41 -29.19 12.93
CA PRO A 207 13.53 -28.26 13.19
C PRO A 207 14.43 -27.99 11.98
N VAL A 208 14.47 -28.91 11.02
CA VAL A 208 15.39 -28.87 9.88
C VAL A 208 14.62 -29.25 8.62
N HIS A 209 14.40 -28.28 7.74
CA HIS A 209 13.65 -28.51 6.53
C HIS A 209 14.06 -27.54 5.43
N ILE A 210 13.75 -27.90 4.18
CA ILE A 210 13.94 -27.02 3.05
C ILE A 210 12.61 -26.34 2.75
N TYR A 211 12.58 -25.01 2.86
CA TYR A 211 11.35 -24.24 2.74
C TYR A 211 10.88 -24.21 1.29
N GLU A 212 9.67 -24.70 1.02
CA GLU A 212 9.22 -24.96 -0.35
C GLU A 212 9.02 -23.68 -1.18
N LEU A 213 8.84 -22.52 -0.54
CA LEU A 213 8.64 -21.27 -1.28
C LEU A 213 9.93 -20.74 -1.91
N ASP A 214 11.02 -20.69 -1.14
CA ASP A 214 12.27 -20.07 -1.58
C ASP A 214 13.42 -21.09 -1.76
N GLY A 215 13.24 -22.33 -1.30
CA GLY A 215 14.18 -23.43 -1.40
C GLY A 215 15.46 -23.23 -0.57
N SER A 216 15.39 -22.46 0.52
CA SER A 216 16.45 -22.36 1.54
C SER A 216 16.40 -23.51 2.54
N LEU A 217 17.55 -23.89 3.10
CA LEU A 217 17.60 -24.83 4.23
C LEU A 217 17.44 -24.06 5.54
N ASN A 218 16.38 -24.35 6.29
CA ASN A 218 16.16 -23.77 7.61
C ASN A 218 16.59 -24.76 8.69
N ILE A 219 17.30 -24.26 9.71
CA ILE A 219 17.76 -25.03 10.88
C ILE A 219 17.42 -24.22 12.14
N GLN A 220 16.57 -24.77 13.00
CA GLN A 220 16.26 -24.22 14.32
C GLN A 220 16.86 -25.10 15.43
N ILE A 221 17.49 -24.44 16.38
CA ILE A 221 18.01 -25.03 17.62
C ILE A 221 17.19 -24.45 18.76
N ASN A 222 16.56 -25.31 19.56
CA ASN A 222 15.91 -24.89 20.81
C ASN A 222 16.78 -25.27 22.01
N GLY A 223 16.76 -24.44 23.03
CA GLY A 223 17.46 -24.66 24.29
C GLY A 223 16.56 -24.36 25.47
N GLU A 224 16.69 -25.13 26.55
CA GLU A 224 16.03 -24.86 27.83
C GLU A 224 17.08 -24.75 28.94
N ALA A 225 17.07 -23.64 29.68
CA ALA A 225 17.97 -23.39 30.80
C ALA A 225 17.27 -23.75 32.14
N PRO A 226 17.67 -24.82 32.84
CA PRO A 226 16.99 -25.27 34.05
C PRO A 226 17.10 -24.34 35.26
N ASP A 227 18.04 -23.38 35.21
CA ASP A 227 18.35 -22.43 36.29
C ASP A 227 18.17 -20.97 35.83
N TYR A 228 17.23 -20.73 34.90
CA TYR A 228 17.09 -19.46 34.19
C TYR A 228 16.88 -18.25 35.11
N GLU A 229 16.19 -18.43 36.25
CA GLU A 229 15.95 -17.38 37.24
C GLU A 229 17.24 -16.73 37.77
N ASN A 230 18.38 -17.45 37.69
CA ASN A 230 19.69 -16.98 38.14
C ASN A 230 20.50 -16.23 37.06
N HIS A 231 19.98 -16.11 35.83
CA HIS A 231 20.72 -15.53 34.69
C HIS A 231 19.94 -14.43 33.95
N PRO A 232 19.45 -13.37 34.64
CA PRO A 232 18.65 -12.30 34.02
C PRO A 232 19.42 -11.46 33.00
N ASP A 233 20.76 -11.52 33.01
CA ASP A 233 21.61 -10.77 32.08
C ASP A 233 21.77 -11.50 30.71
N ILE A 234 21.48 -12.80 30.67
CA ILE A 234 21.55 -13.63 29.44
C ILE A 234 20.17 -13.96 28.91
N LEU A 235 19.21 -14.21 29.81
CA LEU A 235 17.87 -14.70 29.50
C LEU A 235 16.82 -13.64 29.81
N ASN A 236 15.75 -13.62 29.03
CA ASN A 236 14.58 -12.79 29.35
C ASN A 236 13.70 -13.47 30.41
N ASP A 237 12.77 -12.71 31.00
CA ASP A 237 11.87 -13.13 32.07
C ASP A 237 10.52 -13.69 31.58
N TYR A 238 10.29 -13.74 30.26
CA TYR A 238 8.99 -14.10 29.68
C TYR A 238 8.93 -15.50 29.04
N GLU A 239 10.06 -16.18 28.83
CA GLU A 239 10.11 -17.49 28.14
C GLU A 239 10.44 -18.69 29.06
N ASP A 240 10.37 -18.52 30.38
CA ASP A 240 10.62 -19.60 31.38
C ASP A 240 11.94 -20.38 31.11
N GLY A 241 12.99 -19.68 30.66
CA GLY A 241 14.29 -20.26 30.36
C GLY A 241 14.42 -20.95 28.99
N LYS A 242 13.37 -20.92 28.15
CA LYS A 242 13.44 -21.42 26.78
C LYS A 242 14.07 -20.37 25.85
N VAL A 243 14.85 -20.84 24.89
CA VAL A 243 15.48 -20.02 23.86
C VAL A 243 15.44 -20.74 22.51
N TYR A 244 15.53 -19.98 21.43
CA TYR A 244 15.85 -20.56 20.13
C TYR A 244 16.85 -19.73 19.33
N LEU A 245 17.58 -20.41 18.45
CA LEU A 245 18.35 -19.83 17.36
C LEU A 245 17.89 -20.48 16.06
N ARG A 246 17.51 -19.70 15.06
CA ARG A 246 17.18 -20.22 13.74
C ARG A 246 18.01 -19.57 12.64
N PHE A 247 18.49 -20.42 11.75
CA PHE A 247 19.25 -20.04 10.58
C PHE A 247 18.55 -20.47 9.29
N SER A 248 18.62 -19.64 8.25
CA SER A 248 18.22 -19.99 6.88
C SER A 248 19.45 -19.92 5.98
N PHE A 249 19.78 -20.99 5.27
CA PHE A 249 21.00 -21.11 4.47
C PHE A 249 20.73 -21.33 2.97
N LYS A 250 21.59 -20.75 2.14
CA LYS A 250 21.69 -20.98 0.69
C LYS A 250 23.15 -21.32 0.32
N GLN A 251 23.39 -21.88 -0.86
CA GLN A 251 24.74 -22.16 -1.37
C GLN A 251 25.58 -23.08 -0.46
N ILE A 252 24.95 -24.14 0.05
CA ILE A 252 25.53 -25.03 1.07
C ILE A 252 25.51 -26.51 0.67
N TYR A 253 25.05 -26.85 -0.54
CA TYR A 253 24.98 -28.24 -0.94
C TYR A 253 26.36 -28.80 -1.33
N GLU A 254 26.78 -29.87 -0.67
CA GLU A 254 27.93 -30.66 -1.09
C GLU A 254 27.65 -32.16 -0.90
N ALA A 255 27.44 -32.89 -2.02
CA ALA A 255 27.19 -34.33 -2.05
C ALA A 255 26.06 -34.81 -1.08
N GLY A 256 25.03 -33.98 -0.89
CA GLY A 256 23.90 -34.27 0.01
C GLY A 256 24.10 -33.85 1.46
N VAL A 257 25.23 -33.20 1.78
CA VAL A 257 25.57 -32.70 3.12
C VAL A 257 25.62 -31.17 3.10
N PRO A 258 24.99 -30.47 4.05
CA PRO A 258 25.15 -29.04 4.26
C PRO A 258 26.59 -28.71 4.66
N THR A 259 27.26 -27.86 3.88
CA THR A 259 28.64 -27.41 4.13
C THR A 259 28.77 -25.93 3.84
N GLY A 260 29.38 -25.18 4.76
CA GLY A 260 29.54 -23.72 4.62
C GLY A 260 30.02 -23.04 5.89
N GLN A 261 30.46 -21.79 5.79
CA GLN A 261 30.89 -20.99 6.93
C GLN A 261 30.45 -19.54 6.74
N PHE A 262 29.85 -18.97 7.79
CA PHE A 262 29.22 -17.65 7.80
C PHE A 262 29.72 -16.85 8.99
N THR A 263 29.94 -15.55 8.80
CA THR A 263 30.43 -14.66 9.87
C THR A 263 29.30 -13.72 10.25
N TYR A 264 28.96 -13.71 11.52
CA TYR A 264 27.93 -12.86 12.08
C TYR A 264 28.55 -11.76 12.93
N GLN A 265 28.15 -10.52 12.65
CA GLN A 265 28.42 -9.35 13.49
C GLN A 265 27.09 -8.70 13.84
N ASN A 266 26.87 -8.46 15.14
CA ASN A 266 25.61 -7.95 15.66
C ASN A 266 24.38 -8.69 15.11
N SER A 267 24.42 -10.03 15.16
CA SER A 267 23.40 -10.94 14.65
C SER A 267 23.16 -10.87 13.13
N ARG A 268 24.06 -10.24 12.35
CA ARG A 268 23.93 -10.06 10.89
C ARG A 268 25.11 -10.68 10.13
N ASP A 269 24.79 -11.36 9.03
CA ASP A 269 25.76 -11.83 8.03
C ASP A 269 25.74 -10.90 6.81
N ASP A 270 26.91 -10.41 6.39
CA ASP A 270 27.06 -9.44 5.30
C ASP A 270 26.92 -10.06 3.89
N THR A 271 26.96 -11.39 3.80
CA THR A 271 26.85 -12.08 2.52
C THR A 271 25.40 -12.26 2.08
N TYR A 272 24.47 -12.15 3.03
CA TYR A 272 23.04 -12.40 2.86
C TYR A 272 22.70 -13.82 2.37
N ILE A 273 23.66 -14.73 2.44
CA ILE A 273 23.49 -16.15 2.12
C ILE A 273 22.90 -16.90 3.32
N SER A 274 23.08 -16.33 4.52
CA SER A 274 22.54 -16.83 5.76
C SER A 274 21.83 -15.73 6.55
N SER A 275 20.71 -16.05 7.21
CA SER A 275 20.01 -15.15 8.15
C SER A 275 19.88 -15.80 9.53
N LEU A 276 19.75 -15.01 10.60
CA LEU A 276 19.63 -15.47 11.99
C LEU A 276 18.40 -14.86 12.67
N TRP A 277 17.59 -15.69 13.31
CA TRP A 277 16.57 -15.29 14.29
C TRP A 277 16.88 -15.89 15.66
N LYS A 278 16.55 -15.15 16.71
CA LYS A 278 16.72 -15.61 18.10
C LYS A 278 15.54 -15.16 18.96
N SER A 279 15.19 -15.94 19.97
CA SER A 279 14.26 -15.58 21.05
C SER A 279 14.69 -16.20 22.37
N GLY A 280 14.09 -15.76 23.48
CA GLY A 280 14.41 -16.20 24.84
C GLY A 280 15.67 -15.58 25.46
N PHE A 281 16.59 -15.08 24.63
CA PHE A 281 17.74 -14.30 25.07
C PHE A 281 17.33 -12.89 25.48
N TYR A 282 18.11 -12.28 26.38
CA TYR A 282 17.99 -10.87 26.72
C TYR A 282 18.05 -10.01 25.44
N TYR A 283 17.13 -9.07 25.30
CA TYR A 283 16.80 -8.45 24.01
C TYR A 283 17.99 -7.70 23.38
N SER A 284 18.88 -7.14 24.20
CA SER A 284 20.05 -6.38 23.73
C SER A 284 21.23 -7.26 23.28
N LEU A 285 21.20 -8.58 23.53
CA LEU A 285 22.33 -9.46 23.25
C LEU A 285 22.39 -9.90 21.79
N ASP A 286 23.42 -9.49 21.07
CA ASP A 286 23.65 -9.87 19.68
C ASP A 286 24.77 -10.89 19.49
N LEU A 287 24.59 -11.80 18.52
CA LEU A 287 25.59 -12.80 18.14
C LEU A 287 26.73 -12.16 17.35
N ASN A 288 27.95 -12.31 17.87
CA ASN A 288 29.19 -11.97 17.19
C ASN A 288 30.06 -13.23 17.12
N GLY A 289 30.13 -13.86 15.94
CA GLY A 289 30.63 -15.23 15.85
C GLY A 289 30.75 -15.79 14.44
N LYS A 290 31.19 -17.05 14.37
CA LYS A 290 31.21 -17.86 13.15
C LYS A 290 30.20 -18.99 13.28
N VAL A 291 29.35 -19.13 12.27
CA VAL A 291 28.44 -20.27 12.12
C VAL A 291 29.01 -21.18 11.04
N THR A 292 29.22 -22.44 11.37
CA THR A 292 29.88 -23.43 10.50
C THR A 292 29.01 -24.65 10.30
N LEU A 293 28.72 -24.97 9.04
CA LEU A 293 28.15 -26.24 8.61
C LEU A 293 29.29 -27.13 8.12
N LYS A 294 29.53 -28.25 8.81
CA LYS A 294 30.65 -29.15 8.47
C LYS A 294 30.32 -30.58 8.86
N GLU A 295 30.43 -31.50 7.90
CA GLU A 295 30.26 -32.95 8.12
C GLU A 295 28.96 -33.30 8.86
N GLY A 296 27.87 -32.58 8.55
CA GLY A 296 26.56 -32.77 9.17
C GLY A 296 26.39 -32.15 10.56
N TRP A 297 27.33 -31.31 11.00
CA TRP A 297 27.22 -30.52 12.22
C TRP A 297 26.92 -29.06 11.91
N LEU A 298 26.10 -28.44 12.75
CA LEU A 298 26.00 -26.99 12.91
C LEU A 298 26.82 -26.58 14.13
N GLY A 299 27.82 -25.74 13.91
CA GLY A 299 28.70 -25.19 14.93
C GLY A 299 28.58 -23.68 15.03
N ILE A 300 28.56 -23.14 16.25
CA ILE A 300 28.62 -21.69 16.51
C ILE A 300 29.72 -21.43 17.52
N GLU A 301 30.67 -20.58 17.16
CA GLU A 301 31.74 -20.11 18.04
C GLU A 301 31.76 -18.59 18.04
N GLY A 302 31.81 -17.96 19.21
CA GLY A 302 31.86 -16.50 19.33
C GLY A 302 31.44 -16.01 20.70
N TYR A 303 30.79 -14.86 20.74
CA TYR A 303 30.17 -14.33 21.95
C TYR A 303 28.85 -13.62 21.63
N MET A 304 27.96 -13.60 22.61
CA MET A 304 26.81 -12.70 22.65
C MET A 304 27.18 -11.45 23.45
N ALA A 305 26.86 -10.26 22.95
CA ALA A 305 27.18 -9.02 23.64
C ALA A 305 26.05 -8.01 23.48
N ASN A 306 25.90 -7.11 24.47
CA ASN A 306 24.98 -6.00 24.37
C ASN A 306 25.46 -4.98 23.31
N THR A 307 24.57 -4.05 22.91
CA THR A 307 24.85 -3.04 21.88
C THR A 307 26.10 -2.18 22.15
N TYR A 308 26.49 -2.02 23.42
CA TYR A 308 27.66 -1.23 23.83
C TYR A 308 28.93 -2.09 24.03
N GLY A 309 28.84 -3.41 23.90
CA GLY A 309 29.96 -4.35 23.98
C GLY A 309 30.61 -4.50 25.37
N GLU A 310 29.99 -3.92 26.41
CA GLU A 310 30.52 -3.87 27.79
C GLU A 310 30.57 -5.25 28.44
N GLU A 311 29.57 -6.09 28.16
CA GLU A 311 29.48 -7.47 28.64
C GLU A 311 29.45 -8.44 27.48
N ARG A 312 30.29 -9.48 27.56
CA ARG A 312 30.44 -10.49 26.51
C ARG A 312 30.29 -11.88 27.13
N TYR A 313 29.34 -12.63 26.59
CA TYR A 313 29.04 -14.01 26.99
C TYR A 313 29.51 -14.96 25.89
N PRO A 314 30.57 -15.76 26.10
CA PRO A 314 31.01 -16.73 25.11
C PRO A 314 29.87 -17.68 24.72
N ILE A 315 29.66 -17.88 23.43
CA ILE A 315 28.68 -18.83 22.90
C ILE A 315 29.40 -19.99 22.22
N GLN A 316 29.00 -21.20 22.59
CA GLN A 316 29.42 -22.44 21.93
C GLN A 316 28.20 -23.29 21.64
N VAL A 317 28.00 -23.59 20.37
CA VAL A 317 26.95 -24.49 19.91
C VAL A 317 27.56 -25.57 19.04
N ALA A 318 27.18 -26.82 19.27
CA ALA A 318 27.50 -27.95 18.43
C ALA A 318 26.28 -28.87 18.40
N VAL A 319 25.61 -28.96 17.25
CA VAL A 319 24.38 -29.74 17.08
C VAL A 319 24.47 -30.59 15.81
N ARG A 320 23.99 -31.84 15.86
CA ARG A 320 23.93 -32.69 14.66
C ARG A 320 22.68 -32.37 13.86
N ILE A 321 22.87 -32.24 12.54
CA ILE A 321 21.78 -32.01 11.60
C ILE A 321 21.28 -33.39 11.12
N PRO A 322 19.98 -33.71 11.26
CA PRO A 322 19.39 -34.96 10.78
C PRO A 322 19.36 -34.97 9.24
N GLN A 323 20.37 -35.57 8.61
CA GLN A 323 20.56 -35.54 7.16
C GLN A 323 19.43 -36.26 6.41
N GLU A 324 18.87 -37.30 6.99
CA GLU A 324 17.75 -38.08 6.46
C GLU A 324 16.44 -37.29 6.36
N ALA A 325 16.31 -36.17 7.08
CA ALA A 325 15.15 -35.29 7.02
C ALA A 325 15.23 -34.28 5.86
N LEU A 326 16.40 -34.16 5.20
CA LEU A 326 16.63 -33.17 4.15
C LEU A 326 16.07 -33.61 2.79
N ASP A 327 14.99 -32.98 2.37
CA ASP A 327 14.45 -33.14 1.01
C ASP A 327 15.11 -32.16 0.03
N TRP A 328 16.30 -32.51 -0.45
CA TRP A 328 17.06 -31.73 -1.42
C TRP A 328 16.32 -31.51 -2.76
N SER A 329 15.25 -32.25 -3.06
CA SER A 329 14.44 -32.00 -4.27
C SER A 329 13.67 -30.69 -4.21
N LYS A 330 13.50 -30.12 -3.00
CA LYS A 330 12.90 -28.79 -2.77
C LYS A 330 13.94 -27.67 -2.73
N TYR A 331 15.23 -28.01 -2.70
CA TYR A 331 16.31 -27.05 -2.57
C TYR A 331 16.49 -26.24 -3.86
N THR A 332 16.79 -24.95 -3.71
CA THR A 332 17.15 -24.10 -4.85
C THR A 332 18.65 -23.89 -4.85
N PHE A 333 19.31 -24.63 -5.74
CA PHE A 333 20.73 -24.51 -6.03
C PHE A 333 21.04 -23.10 -6.53
N ALA A 334 22.11 -22.50 -6.02
CA ALA A 334 22.42 -21.09 -6.25
C ALA A 334 23.86 -20.83 -6.70
N LYS A 335 24.69 -21.88 -6.78
CA LYS A 335 26.06 -21.85 -7.31
C LYS A 335 26.32 -23.01 -8.25
N LEU A 336 27.25 -22.82 -9.19
CA LEU A 336 27.60 -23.88 -10.15
C LEU A 336 28.36 -25.02 -9.48
N GLU A 337 29.15 -24.71 -8.46
CA GLU A 337 29.94 -25.68 -7.68
C GLU A 337 29.05 -26.71 -6.98
N GLU A 338 27.83 -26.32 -6.57
CA GLU A 338 26.87 -27.26 -5.97
C GLU A 338 26.43 -28.33 -6.98
N LEU A 339 26.42 -28.00 -8.28
CA LEU A 339 26.03 -28.91 -9.35
C LEU A 339 27.09 -29.97 -9.66
N ASP A 340 28.34 -29.76 -9.25
CA ASP A 340 29.43 -30.71 -9.48
C ASP A 340 29.23 -32.02 -8.70
N THR A 341 28.54 -31.94 -7.56
CA THR A 341 28.27 -33.08 -6.68
C THR A 341 26.80 -33.48 -6.64
N ALA A 342 25.88 -32.63 -7.14
CA ALA A 342 24.45 -32.90 -7.15
C ALA A 342 24.06 -33.90 -8.25
N PRO A 343 23.24 -34.93 -7.96
CA PRO A 343 22.61 -35.74 -8.99
C PRO A 343 21.73 -34.87 -9.89
N ALA A 344 21.97 -34.88 -11.20
CA ALA A 344 21.22 -34.02 -12.14
C ALA A 344 19.69 -34.22 -12.11
N THR A 345 19.22 -35.42 -11.71
CA THR A 345 17.80 -35.73 -11.54
C THR A 345 17.16 -35.10 -10.30
N MET A 346 17.96 -34.65 -9.34
CA MET A 346 17.51 -34.00 -8.10
C MET A 346 17.31 -32.49 -8.29
N VAL A 347 18.01 -31.88 -9.24
CA VAL A 347 18.01 -30.43 -9.45
C VAL A 347 16.74 -30.02 -10.19
N THR A 348 15.71 -29.63 -9.43
CA THR A 348 14.43 -29.13 -9.96
C THR A 348 14.40 -27.59 -9.99
N ARG A 349 15.22 -26.92 -9.19
CA ARG A 349 15.27 -25.46 -9.02
C ARG A 349 16.70 -24.94 -9.03
N LEU A 350 16.98 -23.97 -9.89
CA LEU A 350 18.30 -23.36 -10.04
C LEU A 350 18.17 -21.84 -10.17
N SER A 351 18.88 -21.10 -9.32
CA SER A 351 18.87 -19.63 -9.27
C SER A 351 20.29 -19.07 -9.23
N LEU A 352 20.81 -18.67 -10.37
CA LEU A 352 22.19 -18.18 -10.49
C LEU A 352 22.23 -16.64 -10.57
N THR A 353 23.12 -16.03 -9.79
CA THR A 353 23.41 -14.59 -9.84
C THR A 353 24.85 -14.38 -10.30
N ASP A 354 25.00 -13.63 -11.40
CA ASP A 354 26.28 -13.37 -12.07
C ASP A 354 27.12 -14.64 -12.36
N PRO A 355 26.53 -15.75 -12.88
CA PRO A 355 27.32 -16.92 -13.21
C PRO A 355 28.29 -16.64 -14.38
N PRO A 356 29.40 -17.38 -14.49
CA PRO A 356 30.20 -17.39 -15.71
C PRO A 356 29.35 -17.78 -16.93
N ALA A 357 29.05 -16.82 -17.80
CA ALA A 357 28.05 -16.97 -18.86
C ALA A 357 28.36 -18.12 -19.84
N ASP A 358 29.63 -18.41 -20.08
CA ASP A 358 30.13 -19.49 -20.92
C ASP A 358 29.98 -20.89 -20.29
N ALA A 359 29.90 -20.97 -18.96
CA ALA A 359 29.70 -22.23 -18.22
C ALA A 359 28.22 -22.65 -18.16
N VAL A 360 27.27 -21.71 -18.21
CA VAL A 360 25.84 -21.98 -17.99
C VAL A 360 25.28 -23.00 -18.99
N ASP A 361 25.58 -22.89 -20.28
CA ASP A 361 25.04 -23.85 -21.28
C ASP A 361 25.49 -25.28 -20.97
N ALA A 362 26.75 -25.48 -20.56
CA ALA A 362 27.28 -26.79 -20.20
C ALA A 362 26.62 -27.33 -18.92
N ALA A 363 26.48 -26.48 -17.90
CA ALA A 363 25.87 -26.83 -16.61
C ALA A 363 24.40 -27.23 -16.72
N LEU A 364 23.64 -26.63 -17.64
CA LEU A 364 22.22 -26.92 -17.84
C LEU A 364 21.94 -28.21 -18.63
N ARG A 365 22.89 -28.69 -19.45
CA ARG A 365 22.68 -29.86 -20.33
C ARG A 365 22.16 -31.13 -19.63
N PRO A 366 22.65 -31.53 -18.45
CA PRO A 366 22.19 -32.74 -17.78
C PRO A 366 20.89 -32.56 -16.98
N LEU A 367 20.43 -31.35 -16.72
CA LEU A 367 19.36 -31.05 -15.75
C LEU A 367 17.94 -31.23 -16.33
N THR A 368 17.61 -32.41 -16.86
CA THR A 368 16.35 -32.63 -17.59
C THR A 368 15.09 -32.54 -16.72
N GLU A 369 15.23 -32.62 -15.40
CA GLU A 369 14.15 -32.52 -14.42
C GLU A 369 13.91 -31.07 -13.92
N LEU A 370 14.65 -30.09 -14.46
CA LEU A 370 14.55 -28.69 -14.03
C LEU A 370 13.16 -28.11 -14.34
N GLU A 371 12.51 -27.59 -13.29
CA GLU A 371 11.20 -26.94 -13.37
C GLU A 371 11.32 -25.42 -13.29
N ASN A 372 12.27 -24.91 -12.49
CA ASN A 372 12.47 -23.48 -12.28
C ASN A 372 13.93 -23.09 -12.58
N LEU A 373 14.11 -22.18 -13.54
CA LEU A 373 15.41 -21.62 -13.88
C LEU A 373 15.37 -20.10 -13.77
N LEU A 374 16.21 -19.55 -12.90
CA LEU A 374 16.38 -18.12 -12.72
C LEU A 374 17.86 -17.79 -12.93
N VAL A 375 18.15 -16.86 -13.84
CA VAL A 375 19.51 -16.37 -14.09
C VAL A 375 19.49 -14.86 -14.15
N TYR A 376 20.28 -14.24 -13.28
CA TYR A 376 20.41 -12.79 -13.16
C TYR A 376 21.85 -12.35 -13.44
N PHE A 377 22.01 -11.27 -14.19
CA PHE A 377 23.30 -10.59 -14.36
C PHE A 377 23.18 -9.15 -13.84
N LYS A 378 23.98 -8.79 -12.83
CA LYS A 378 24.08 -7.43 -12.30
C LYS A 378 25.29 -6.68 -12.87
N ASN A 379 26.37 -7.41 -13.20
CA ASN A 379 27.67 -6.82 -13.55
C ASN A 379 27.90 -6.60 -15.07
N GLY A 380 26.86 -6.71 -15.89
CA GLY A 380 26.90 -6.46 -17.34
C GLY A 380 27.61 -7.53 -18.19
N LYS A 381 28.24 -8.54 -17.58
CA LYS A 381 28.87 -9.69 -18.28
C LYS A 381 27.85 -10.81 -18.47
N SER A 382 27.02 -10.71 -19.50
CA SER A 382 25.92 -11.66 -19.76
C SER A 382 26.09 -12.48 -21.05
N PHE A 383 25.10 -13.32 -21.34
CA PHE A 383 25.03 -14.16 -22.53
C PHE A 383 25.13 -13.38 -23.83
N THR A 384 25.85 -13.93 -24.82
CA THR A 384 25.78 -13.47 -26.22
C THR A 384 24.52 -14.00 -26.93
N GLU A 385 24.10 -15.21 -26.61
CA GLU A 385 22.86 -15.83 -27.05
C GLU A 385 22.24 -16.62 -25.89
N ILE A 386 20.91 -16.75 -25.86
CA ILE A 386 20.25 -17.57 -24.83
C ILE A 386 20.74 -19.04 -24.93
N PRO A 387 21.20 -19.66 -23.82
CA PRO A 387 21.74 -21.02 -23.83
C PRO A 387 20.83 -22.05 -24.50
N LYS A 388 21.36 -22.79 -25.47
CA LYS A 388 20.60 -23.79 -26.26
C LYS A 388 20.21 -24.99 -25.42
N ALA A 389 20.91 -25.26 -24.32
CA ALA A 389 20.55 -26.29 -23.36
C ALA A 389 19.12 -26.11 -22.81
N ILE A 390 18.64 -24.86 -22.64
CA ILE A 390 17.30 -24.55 -22.11
C ILE A 390 16.20 -25.22 -22.95
N ARG A 391 16.40 -25.33 -24.27
CA ARG A 391 15.44 -25.98 -25.19
C ARG A 391 15.08 -27.41 -24.78
N LYS A 392 15.98 -28.12 -24.09
CA LYS A 392 15.80 -29.52 -23.68
C LYS A 392 15.06 -29.66 -22.34
N LEU A 393 14.86 -28.59 -21.60
CA LEU A 393 14.23 -28.58 -20.28
C LEU A 393 12.70 -28.65 -20.42
N LYS A 394 12.18 -29.85 -20.74
CA LYS A 394 10.76 -30.04 -21.09
C LYS A 394 9.79 -29.91 -19.91
N ARG A 395 10.30 -29.93 -18.68
CA ARG A 395 9.54 -29.74 -17.45
C ARG A 395 9.55 -28.30 -16.93
N LEU A 396 10.23 -27.40 -17.63
CA LEU A 396 10.39 -26.02 -17.18
C LEU A 396 9.04 -25.30 -17.14
N LYS A 397 8.64 -24.89 -15.94
CA LYS A 397 7.43 -24.12 -15.62
C LYS A 397 7.73 -22.63 -15.51
N GLN A 398 8.90 -22.28 -14.98
CA GLN A 398 9.34 -20.90 -14.81
C GLN A 398 10.72 -20.69 -15.43
N LEU A 399 10.83 -19.66 -16.28
CA LEU A 399 12.09 -19.21 -16.85
C LEU A 399 12.26 -17.70 -16.65
N THR A 400 13.27 -17.33 -15.88
CA THR A 400 13.69 -15.93 -15.69
C THR A 400 15.11 -15.76 -16.19
N LEU A 401 15.29 -14.86 -17.17
CA LEU A 401 16.57 -14.42 -17.68
C LEU A 401 16.61 -12.89 -17.63
N SER A 402 17.39 -12.35 -16.70
CA SER A 402 17.41 -10.90 -16.43
C SER A 402 18.83 -10.34 -16.51
N GLY A 403 18.96 -9.10 -17.01
CA GLY A 403 20.26 -8.44 -17.20
C GLY A 403 21.06 -8.99 -18.39
N ILE A 404 20.40 -9.66 -19.34
CA ILE A 404 21.03 -10.30 -20.50
C ILE A 404 21.33 -9.30 -21.64
N GLY A 405 22.03 -8.20 -21.33
CA GLY A 405 22.19 -7.01 -22.17
C GLY A 405 22.85 -7.17 -23.55
N ASN A 406 23.39 -8.35 -23.89
CA ASN A 406 23.93 -8.65 -25.22
C ASN A 406 23.00 -9.49 -26.10
N VAL A 407 21.90 -10.01 -25.54
CA VAL A 407 20.92 -10.81 -26.28
C VAL A 407 20.02 -9.89 -27.10
N THR A 408 20.01 -10.07 -28.42
CA THR A 408 19.25 -9.24 -29.38
C THR A 408 17.95 -9.87 -29.85
N HIS A 409 17.72 -11.16 -29.60
CA HIS A 409 16.54 -11.87 -30.06
C HIS A 409 16.13 -12.96 -29.07
N ILE A 410 14.81 -13.12 -28.89
CA ILE A 410 14.23 -14.27 -28.20
C ILE A 410 14.13 -15.41 -29.22
N PRO A 411 14.74 -16.58 -28.97
CA PRO A 411 14.82 -17.64 -29.95
C PRO A 411 13.48 -18.35 -30.16
N GLU A 412 13.24 -18.79 -31.40
CA GLU A 412 12.00 -19.46 -31.81
C GLU A 412 11.67 -20.70 -30.97
N TRP A 413 12.69 -21.44 -30.55
CA TRP A 413 12.54 -22.66 -29.77
C TRP A 413 11.96 -22.41 -28.36
N ILE A 414 11.78 -21.16 -27.93
CA ILE A 414 11.05 -20.86 -26.69
C ILE A 414 9.65 -21.48 -26.71
N GLY A 415 9.02 -21.55 -27.89
CA GLY A 415 7.73 -22.20 -28.09
C GLY A 415 7.76 -23.72 -27.85
N ASP A 416 8.93 -24.36 -27.78
CA ASP A 416 9.09 -25.79 -27.50
C ASP A 416 8.94 -26.14 -26.00
N LEU A 417 8.86 -25.13 -25.12
CA LEU A 417 8.74 -25.28 -23.66
C LEU A 417 7.26 -25.38 -23.24
N LYS A 418 6.60 -26.48 -23.59
CA LYS A 418 5.13 -26.62 -23.45
C LYS A 418 4.60 -26.60 -22.01
N ALA A 419 5.47 -26.80 -21.02
CA ALA A 419 5.13 -26.72 -19.60
C ALA A 419 5.23 -25.30 -19.01
N LEU A 420 5.69 -24.32 -19.80
CA LEU A 420 6.01 -22.99 -19.29
C LEU A 420 4.74 -22.22 -18.91
N GLU A 421 4.68 -21.81 -17.65
CA GLU A 421 3.60 -21.00 -17.06
C GLU A 421 4.02 -19.53 -16.94
N GLU A 422 5.33 -19.29 -16.74
CA GLU A 422 5.91 -17.96 -16.61
C GLU A 422 7.18 -17.80 -17.44
N LEU A 423 7.22 -16.72 -18.21
CA LEU A 423 8.39 -16.31 -18.96
C LEU A 423 8.76 -14.87 -18.62
N HIS A 424 9.98 -14.69 -18.13
CA HIS A 424 10.56 -13.38 -17.85
C HIS A 424 11.87 -13.25 -18.62
N ILE A 425 11.90 -12.32 -19.58
CA ILE A 425 13.11 -11.93 -20.31
C ILE A 425 13.23 -10.40 -20.23
N SER A 426 14.19 -9.89 -19.47
CA SER A 426 14.37 -8.44 -19.26
C SER A 426 15.83 -8.00 -19.30
N GLY A 427 16.03 -6.70 -19.53
CA GLY A 427 17.37 -6.11 -19.62
C GLY A 427 18.15 -6.65 -20.82
N SER A 428 17.47 -6.89 -21.95
CA SER A 428 18.07 -7.35 -23.20
C SER A 428 17.93 -6.30 -24.31
N LYS A 429 18.46 -6.59 -25.49
CA LYS A 429 18.31 -5.77 -26.71
C LYS A 429 17.34 -6.41 -27.69
N ALA A 430 16.35 -7.16 -27.20
CA ALA A 430 15.35 -7.80 -28.04
C ALA A 430 14.48 -6.75 -28.75
N GLU A 431 14.49 -6.76 -30.08
CA GLU A 431 13.73 -5.82 -30.91
C GLU A 431 12.31 -6.29 -31.24
N GLY A 432 12.01 -7.58 -31.08
CA GLY A 432 10.71 -8.15 -31.38
C GLY A 432 10.39 -9.43 -30.61
N MET A 433 9.10 -9.69 -30.49
CA MET A 433 8.57 -10.92 -29.90
C MET A 433 8.14 -11.89 -31.00
N HIS A 434 8.73 -13.10 -31.04
CA HIS A 434 8.37 -14.07 -32.06
C HIS A 434 6.98 -14.69 -31.78
N PRO A 435 6.13 -14.88 -32.81
CA PRO A 435 4.84 -15.59 -32.69
C PRO A 435 4.88 -17.02 -32.10
N TYR A 436 6.05 -17.63 -31.87
CA TYR A 436 6.13 -18.95 -31.24
C TYR A 436 5.72 -18.92 -29.76
N ILE A 437 5.74 -17.75 -29.11
CA ILE A 437 5.19 -17.57 -27.76
C ILE A 437 3.69 -17.90 -27.73
N LEU A 438 2.96 -17.70 -28.84
CA LEU A 438 1.55 -18.08 -28.98
C LEU A 438 1.31 -19.59 -28.84
N GLN A 439 2.36 -20.40 -28.97
CA GLN A 439 2.28 -21.86 -28.90
C GLN A 439 2.48 -22.42 -27.49
N LEU A 440 2.58 -21.56 -26.47
CA LEU A 440 2.75 -21.93 -25.07
C LEU A 440 1.36 -22.09 -24.42
N PRO A 441 0.84 -23.32 -24.25
CA PRO A 441 -0.56 -23.55 -23.91
C PRO A 441 -0.90 -23.27 -22.45
N LEU A 442 0.11 -23.10 -21.59
CA LEU A 442 -0.03 -22.89 -20.15
C LEU A 442 0.49 -21.52 -19.70
N LEU A 443 0.95 -20.67 -20.62
CA LEU A 443 1.58 -19.40 -20.25
C LEU A 443 0.53 -18.44 -19.68
N LYS A 444 0.70 -18.09 -18.40
CA LYS A 444 -0.19 -17.16 -17.68
C LYS A 444 0.42 -15.78 -17.55
N ARG A 445 1.76 -15.70 -17.44
CA ARG A 445 2.48 -14.45 -17.15
C ARG A 445 3.67 -14.28 -18.08
N LEU A 446 3.70 -13.14 -18.77
CA LEU A 446 4.76 -12.78 -19.72
C LEU A 446 5.34 -11.42 -19.36
N TYR A 447 6.62 -11.41 -19.01
CA TYR A 447 7.38 -10.22 -18.64
C TYR A 447 8.48 -9.97 -19.67
N LEU A 448 8.35 -8.86 -20.39
CA LEU A 448 9.27 -8.44 -21.43
C LEU A 448 9.68 -6.96 -21.27
N HIS A 449 9.71 -6.47 -20.04
CA HIS A 449 10.11 -5.10 -19.75
C HIS A 449 11.62 -4.87 -19.94
N ASN A 450 12.02 -3.61 -20.10
CA ASN A 450 13.42 -3.21 -20.31
C ASN A 450 14.06 -3.94 -21.50
N ASN A 451 13.39 -3.91 -22.64
CA ASN A 451 13.88 -4.42 -23.92
C ASN A 451 13.82 -3.32 -24.98
N GLN A 452 13.96 -3.68 -26.26
CA GLN A 452 13.89 -2.74 -27.39
C GLN A 452 12.72 -3.07 -28.33
N LEU A 453 11.64 -3.64 -27.78
CA LEU A 453 10.53 -4.13 -28.59
C LEU A 453 9.85 -2.98 -29.32
N GLY A 454 10.05 -2.90 -30.64
CA GLY A 454 9.39 -1.94 -31.51
C GLY A 454 8.06 -2.44 -32.06
N SER A 455 7.86 -3.75 -32.04
CA SER A 455 6.60 -4.39 -32.45
C SER A 455 6.36 -5.68 -31.67
N ILE A 456 5.08 -6.05 -31.59
CA ILE A 456 4.64 -7.26 -30.89
C ILE A 456 3.63 -8.02 -31.75
N ALA A 457 3.59 -9.34 -31.60
CA ALA A 457 2.66 -10.19 -32.33
C ALA A 457 1.20 -9.78 -32.04
N PRO A 458 0.30 -9.80 -33.04
CA PRO A 458 -1.11 -9.49 -32.82
C PRO A 458 -1.82 -10.45 -31.85
N GLY A 459 -1.42 -11.73 -31.83
CA GLY A 459 -1.97 -12.71 -30.91
C GLY A 459 -1.33 -12.68 -29.53
N LEU A 460 -2.00 -13.28 -28.56
CA LEU A 460 -1.46 -13.68 -27.26
C LEU A 460 -1.88 -15.13 -26.98
N PRO A 461 -1.14 -15.88 -26.13
CA PRO A 461 -1.60 -17.19 -25.67
C PRO A 461 -2.96 -17.08 -24.99
N GLU A 462 -3.88 -18.01 -25.27
CA GLU A 462 -5.26 -17.93 -24.74
C GLU A 462 -5.31 -17.88 -23.21
N THR A 463 -4.35 -18.49 -22.53
CA THR A 463 -4.23 -18.53 -21.06
C THR A 463 -3.58 -17.29 -20.45
N LEU A 464 -3.13 -16.32 -21.26
CA LEU A 464 -2.36 -15.19 -20.76
C LEU A 464 -3.25 -14.26 -19.93
N GLU A 465 -2.85 -14.03 -18.68
CA GLU A 465 -3.56 -13.19 -17.72
C GLU A 465 -2.85 -11.85 -17.49
N ARG A 466 -1.51 -11.86 -17.54
CA ARG A 466 -0.67 -10.68 -17.28
C ARG A 466 0.40 -10.52 -18.32
N LEU A 467 0.48 -9.31 -18.89
CA LEU A 467 1.47 -8.91 -19.87
C LEU A 467 2.17 -7.62 -19.41
N VAL A 468 3.49 -7.67 -19.29
CA VAL A 468 4.31 -6.54 -18.84
C VAL A 468 5.31 -6.18 -19.95
N LEU A 469 5.17 -4.97 -20.48
CA LEU A 469 5.89 -4.44 -21.64
C LEU A 469 6.46 -3.03 -21.37
N ASP A 470 6.56 -2.60 -20.12
CA ASP A 470 7.10 -1.29 -19.81
C ASP A 470 8.55 -1.14 -20.27
N ASN A 471 8.98 0.10 -20.52
CA ASN A 471 10.34 0.42 -20.95
C ASN A 471 10.74 -0.34 -22.24
N ASN A 472 9.94 -0.15 -23.29
CA ASN A 472 10.16 -0.68 -24.63
C ASN A 472 10.04 0.45 -25.69
N GLN A 473 9.96 0.09 -26.97
CA GLN A 473 9.91 1.03 -28.09
C GLN A 473 8.59 0.95 -28.86
N LEU A 474 7.49 0.57 -28.19
CA LEU A 474 6.18 0.41 -28.81
C LEU A 474 5.55 1.77 -29.13
N SER A 475 5.13 1.95 -30.39
CA SER A 475 4.32 3.11 -30.81
C SER A 475 2.81 2.88 -30.67
N THR A 476 2.37 1.62 -30.56
CA THR A 476 0.98 1.22 -30.31
C THR A 476 0.92 -0.23 -29.82
N VAL A 477 -0.28 -0.72 -29.54
CA VAL A 477 -0.59 -2.12 -29.23
C VAL A 477 -1.63 -2.71 -30.18
N PRO A 478 -1.61 -4.04 -30.45
CA PRO A 478 -2.60 -4.68 -31.33
C PRO A 478 -4.04 -4.56 -30.84
N ALA A 479 -4.96 -4.20 -31.74
CA ALA A 479 -6.40 -4.10 -31.44
C ALA A 479 -7.05 -5.43 -30.99
N SER A 480 -6.47 -6.57 -31.39
CA SER A 480 -6.90 -7.90 -30.96
C SER A 480 -6.86 -8.10 -29.45
N TRP A 481 -6.00 -7.37 -28.73
CA TRP A 481 -5.87 -7.50 -27.27
C TRP A 481 -7.09 -7.00 -26.52
N VAL A 482 -7.83 -6.04 -27.08
CA VAL A 482 -9.10 -5.53 -26.52
C VAL A 482 -10.12 -6.66 -26.38
N THR A 483 -10.06 -7.67 -27.24
CA THR A 483 -10.98 -8.82 -27.24
C THR A 483 -10.44 -10.04 -26.49
N HIS A 484 -9.26 -9.93 -25.87
CA HIS A 484 -8.63 -11.06 -25.19
C HIS A 484 -9.34 -11.38 -23.87
N LYS A 485 -10.03 -12.52 -23.82
CA LYS A 485 -10.95 -12.89 -22.72
C LYS A 485 -10.29 -12.99 -21.35
N ASN A 486 -9.03 -13.38 -21.29
CA ASN A 486 -8.33 -13.68 -20.05
C ASN A 486 -7.32 -12.61 -19.63
N LEU A 487 -7.07 -11.59 -20.46
CA LEU A 487 -6.05 -10.58 -20.15
C LEU A 487 -6.61 -9.61 -19.11
N LYS A 488 -6.09 -9.68 -17.88
CA LYS A 488 -6.56 -8.89 -16.74
C LYS A 488 -5.66 -7.69 -16.47
N SER A 489 -4.37 -7.82 -16.77
CA SER A 489 -3.36 -6.79 -16.48
C SER A 489 -2.45 -6.59 -17.68
N LEU A 490 -2.32 -5.31 -18.07
CA LEU A 490 -1.43 -4.85 -19.13
C LEU A 490 -0.63 -3.65 -18.63
N ASN A 491 0.70 -3.77 -18.62
CA ASN A 491 1.59 -2.64 -18.39
C ASN A 491 2.31 -2.26 -19.68
N ILE A 492 2.10 -1.02 -20.13
CA ILE A 492 2.69 -0.43 -21.34
C ILE A 492 3.35 0.93 -21.06
N GLN A 493 3.66 1.22 -19.80
CA GLN A 493 4.34 2.46 -19.40
C GLN A 493 5.71 2.61 -20.09
N ASN A 494 6.22 3.83 -20.17
CA ASN A 494 7.53 4.16 -20.71
C ASN A 494 7.75 3.58 -22.12
N ASN A 495 6.73 3.69 -22.97
CA ASN A 495 6.79 3.37 -24.40
C ASN A 495 6.47 4.63 -25.21
N PRO A 496 7.04 4.84 -26.40
CA PRO A 496 6.72 5.97 -27.28
C PRO A 496 5.36 5.84 -27.99
N LEU A 497 4.31 5.46 -27.25
CA LEU A 497 2.94 5.29 -27.74
C LEU A 497 2.39 6.59 -28.37
N GLU A 498 1.91 6.47 -29.61
CA GLU A 498 1.29 7.55 -30.38
C GLU A 498 -0.24 7.40 -30.47
N HIS A 499 -0.75 6.17 -30.39
CA HIS A 499 -2.17 5.85 -30.45
C HIS A 499 -2.45 4.50 -29.79
N LEU A 500 -3.69 4.31 -29.31
CA LEU A 500 -4.17 3.07 -28.73
C LEU A 500 -5.47 2.62 -29.40
N PRO A 501 -5.74 1.30 -29.48
CA PRO A 501 -7.02 0.81 -29.99
C PRO A 501 -8.16 1.20 -29.04
N ALA A 502 -9.32 1.55 -29.60
CA ALA A 502 -10.51 1.88 -28.81
C ALA A 502 -10.94 0.71 -27.92
N GLY A 503 -11.31 0.98 -26.67
CA GLY A 503 -11.75 -0.01 -25.70
C GLY A 503 -10.60 -0.67 -24.92
N ILE A 504 -9.34 -0.27 -25.14
CA ILE A 504 -8.20 -0.74 -24.35
C ILE A 504 -8.34 -0.40 -22.87
N GLU A 505 -9.02 0.69 -22.55
CA GLU A 505 -9.33 1.17 -21.21
C GLU A 505 -10.25 0.21 -20.42
N ASN A 506 -10.85 -0.79 -21.08
CA ASN A 506 -11.66 -1.81 -20.43
C ASN A 506 -10.84 -2.97 -19.84
N ILE A 507 -9.52 -3.02 -20.07
CA ILE A 507 -8.66 -3.99 -19.37
C ILE A 507 -8.61 -3.60 -17.90
N ALA A 508 -9.02 -4.53 -17.02
CA ALA A 508 -9.24 -4.27 -15.59
C ALA A 508 -8.09 -3.55 -14.89
N ARG A 509 -6.84 -3.84 -15.28
CA ARG A 509 -5.65 -3.11 -14.84
C ARG A 509 -4.80 -2.70 -16.04
N LEU A 510 -4.96 -1.45 -16.48
CA LEU A 510 -4.13 -0.80 -17.49
C LEU A 510 -3.15 0.18 -16.85
N ASP A 511 -1.88 -0.21 -16.78
CA ASP A 511 -0.80 0.65 -16.32
C ASP A 511 -0.26 1.48 -17.51
N LEU A 512 -0.48 2.79 -17.44
CA LEU A 512 -0.10 3.81 -18.43
C LEU A 512 0.12 5.14 -17.68
N GLU A 513 1.06 5.97 -18.14
CA GLU A 513 1.35 7.29 -17.56
C GLU A 513 0.13 8.22 -17.64
N THR A 514 -0.12 9.03 -16.61
CA THR A 514 -1.30 9.90 -16.52
C THR A 514 -1.44 10.84 -17.73
N GLU A 515 -0.34 11.45 -18.17
CA GLU A 515 -0.33 12.32 -19.35
C GLU A 515 -0.77 11.57 -20.63
N LYS A 516 -0.32 10.31 -20.79
CA LYS A 516 -0.70 9.46 -21.92
C LYS A 516 -2.13 8.96 -21.82
N LYS A 517 -2.62 8.67 -20.61
CA LYS A 517 -4.03 8.37 -20.40
C LYS A 517 -4.89 9.51 -20.94
N MET A 518 -4.62 10.74 -20.49
CA MET A 518 -5.38 11.93 -20.93
C MET A 518 -5.27 12.22 -22.43
N ALA A 519 -4.11 11.95 -23.04
CA ALA A 519 -3.87 12.22 -24.45
C ALA A 519 -4.41 11.13 -25.39
N LEU A 520 -4.42 9.87 -24.97
CA LEU A 520 -4.67 8.70 -25.83
C LEU A 520 -6.00 7.99 -25.56
N LEU A 521 -6.69 8.30 -24.44
CA LEU A 521 -7.98 7.71 -24.07
C LEU A 521 -9.11 8.76 -24.10
N ASP A 522 -10.38 8.32 -24.14
CA ASP A 522 -11.56 9.21 -24.16
C ASP A 522 -11.99 9.61 -22.74
N TYR A 523 -11.87 10.90 -22.41
CA TYR A 523 -12.31 11.51 -21.15
C TYR A 523 -13.41 12.57 -21.33
N THR A 524 -14.08 12.62 -22.48
CA THR A 524 -15.07 13.67 -22.78
C THR A 524 -16.38 13.48 -22.00
N TYR A 525 -16.77 14.49 -21.20
CA TYR A 525 -18.08 14.50 -20.52
C TYR A 525 -19.22 14.80 -21.51
N LYS A 526 -20.27 13.98 -21.48
CA LYS A 526 -21.37 14.02 -22.46
C LYS A 526 -22.60 14.80 -21.99
N GLY A 527 -22.54 15.44 -20.82
CA GLY A 527 -23.68 16.11 -20.19
C GLY A 527 -24.65 15.10 -19.55
N ALA A 528 -25.33 15.51 -18.47
CA ALA A 528 -26.29 14.67 -17.76
C ALA A 528 -27.44 14.17 -18.66
N ASP A 529 -27.85 15.00 -19.63
CA ASP A 529 -28.88 14.70 -20.64
C ASP A 529 -28.36 13.94 -21.87
N GLY A 530 -27.05 13.65 -21.94
CA GLY A 530 -26.37 13.04 -23.07
C GLY A 530 -26.27 13.93 -24.32
N LYS A 531 -26.61 15.22 -24.23
CA LYS A 531 -26.63 16.16 -25.39
C LYS A 531 -25.39 17.06 -25.44
N GLY A 532 -24.32 16.71 -24.71
CA GLY A 532 -23.08 17.47 -24.61
C GLY A 532 -23.16 18.60 -23.59
N THR A 533 -22.08 19.37 -23.47
CA THR A 533 -21.99 20.52 -22.54
C THR A 533 -22.48 21.84 -23.17
N VAL A 534 -22.89 22.81 -22.34
CA VAL A 534 -23.19 24.20 -22.74
C VAL A 534 -22.14 25.15 -22.19
N THR A 535 -22.11 26.41 -22.61
CA THR A 535 -21.19 27.42 -22.03
C THR A 535 -21.71 28.00 -20.72
N TRP A 536 -20.84 28.21 -19.74
CA TRP A 536 -21.13 28.91 -18.49
C TRP A 536 -20.07 30.00 -18.20
N ASN A 537 -20.35 30.86 -17.22
CA ASN A 537 -19.41 31.90 -16.80
C ASN A 537 -18.71 31.49 -15.49
N ASN A 538 -17.39 31.27 -15.52
CA ASN A 538 -16.65 30.87 -14.30
C ASN A 538 -16.57 31.99 -13.25
N SER A 539 -16.63 33.27 -13.64
CA SER A 539 -16.43 34.37 -12.69
C SER A 539 -17.53 34.52 -11.64
N ILE A 540 -18.70 33.90 -11.84
CA ILE A 540 -19.80 33.93 -10.86
C ILE A 540 -19.55 33.00 -9.66
N TYR A 541 -18.57 32.09 -9.75
CA TYR A 541 -18.22 31.13 -8.70
C TYR A 541 -17.07 31.61 -7.81
N GLU A 542 -16.38 32.69 -8.20
CA GLU A 542 -15.15 33.20 -7.57
C GLU A 542 -15.43 34.37 -6.62
N ALA A 543 -14.68 34.47 -5.51
CA ALA A 543 -14.84 35.49 -4.46
C ALA A 543 -13.70 36.51 -4.39
N GLN A 544 -12.88 36.66 -5.44
CA GLN A 544 -11.70 37.53 -5.44
C GLN A 544 -11.99 38.98 -5.02
N GLN A 545 -13.22 39.47 -5.24
CA GLN A 545 -13.66 40.85 -4.90
C GLN A 545 -14.50 40.93 -3.62
N HIS A 546 -14.57 39.87 -2.80
CA HIS A 546 -15.40 39.86 -1.59
C HIS A 546 -14.89 40.87 -0.54
N PRO A 547 -15.74 41.72 0.06
CA PRO A 547 -15.30 42.75 1.01
C PRO A 547 -14.50 42.21 2.19
N ASP A 548 -14.93 41.11 2.80
CA ASP A 548 -14.23 40.51 3.95
C ASP A 548 -12.83 39.97 3.55
N LEU A 549 -12.74 39.34 2.37
CA LEU A 549 -11.45 38.91 1.79
C LEU A 549 -10.55 40.14 1.54
N GLN A 550 -11.11 41.21 0.97
CA GLN A 550 -10.39 42.47 0.72
C GLN A 550 -9.97 43.18 2.01
N GLN A 551 -10.79 43.13 3.06
CA GLN A 551 -10.47 43.72 4.35
C GLN A 551 -9.29 43.01 5.01
N ILE A 552 -9.22 41.67 4.90
CA ILE A 552 -8.11 40.87 5.41
C ILE A 552 -6.84 41.07 4.57
N LEU A 553 -6.98 41.09 3.24
CA LEU A 553 -5.89 41.45 2.31
C LEU A 553 -5.27 42.82 2.62
N ASN A 554 -6.08 43.76 3.11
CA ASN A 554 -5.61 45.11 3.49
C ASN A 554 -5.06 45.18 4.93
N ALA A 555 -5.37 44.22 5.80
CA ALA A 555 -5.06 44.25 7.22
C ALA A 555 -3.89 43.33 7.64
N GLN A 556 -3.50 42.36 6.81
CA GLN A 556 -2.42 41.42 7.11
C GLN A 556 -1.38 41.36 5.99
N THR A 557 -0.11 41.29 6.35
CA THR A 557 0.99 40.84 5.47
C THR A 557 1.17 39.35 5.66
N SER A 558 0.33 38.54 4.99
CA SER A 558 0.52 37.10 4.93
C SER A 558 1.11 36.69 3.57
N ALA A 559 2.12 35.81 3.60
CA ALA A 559 2.80 35.27 2.43
C ALA A 559 1.89 34.34 1.60
N LEU A 560 0.85 33.76 2.22
CA LEU A 560 -0.11 32.84 1.59
C LEU A 560 -1.17 33.55 0.73
N LEU A 561 -1.37 34.86 0.91
CA LEU A 561 -2.43 35.63 0.26
C LEU A 561 -2.44 35.55 -1.29
N PRO A 562 -1.29 35.65 -2.01
CA PRO A 562 -1.27 35.53 -3.47
C PRO A 562 -1.69 34.16 -3.99
N THR A 563 -1.53 33.11 -3.18
CA THR A 563 -1.90 31.72 -3.51
C THR A 563 -3.38 31.46 -3.21
N VAL A 564 -3.89 31.97 -2.08
CA VAL A 564 -5.28 31.75 -1.62
C VAL A 564 -6.29 32.58 -2.40
N GLN A 565 -5.97 33.84 -2.72
CA GLN A 565 -6.91 34.78 -3.30
C GLN A 565 -7.52 34.30 -4.65
N PRO A 566 -6.74 33.76 -5.61
CA PRO A 566 -7.29 33.25 -6.87
C PRO A 566 -8.25 32.07 -6.68
N GLN A 567 -8.11 31.33 -5.58
CA GLN A 567 -8.87 30.12 -5.27
C GLN A 567 -10.13 30.38 -4.43
N ALA A 568 -10.34 31.62 -3.96
CA ALA A 568 -11.48 31.96 -3.13
C ALA A 568 -12.81 31.78 -3.90
N ARG A 569 -13.77 31.06 -3.30
CA ARG A 569 -15.09 30.77 -3.86
C ARG A 569 -16.17 31.68 -3.26
N ALA A 570 -17.11 32.11 -4.10
CA ALA A 570 -18.28 32.90 -3.71
C ALA A 570 -19.33 31.99 -3.06
N ALA A 571 -19.16 31.71 -1.77
CA ALA A 571 -20.00 30.78 -1.04
C ALA A 571 -21.21 31.48 -0.40
N VAL A 572 -22.28 30.70 -0.22
CA VAL A 572 -23.44 31.06 0.60
C VAL A 572 -23.48 30.11 1.78
N GLY A 573 -23.42 30.68 2.99
CA GLY A 573 -23.55 29.96 4.24
C GLY A 573 -24.99 29.85 4.69
N PHE A 574 -25.31 28.75 5.37
CA PHE A 574 -26.57 28.49 6.06
C PHE A 574 -26.27 28.29 7.55
N TYR A 575 -27.02 29.00 8.39
CA TYR A 575 -26.90 28.97 9.85
C TYR A 575 -28.22 28.47 10.43
N THR A 576 -28.19 27.32 11.10
CA THR A 576 -29.36 26.71 11.75
C THR A 576 -29.76 27.56 12.96
N VAL A 577 -30.98 28.11 12.93
CA VAL A 577 -31.40 29.17 13.88
C VAL A 577 -32.50 28.75 14.84
N ALA A 578 -33.44 27.93 14.39
CA ALA A 578 -34.55 27.44 15.22
C ALA A 578 -35.16 26.17 14.63
N GLU A 579 -35.73 25.35 15.50
CA GLU A 579 -36.54 24.20 15.11
C GLU A 579 -37.74 24.67 14.26
N ASP A 580 -37.96 23.97 13.15
CA ASP A 580 -39.06 24.24 12.23
C ASP A 580 -40.29 23.44 12.63
N ASP A 581 -41.34 24.13 13.05
CA ASP A 581 -42.59 23.48 13.39
C ASP A 581 -43.39 23.06 12.15
N TYR A 582 -42.97 23.42 10.94
CA TYR A 582 -43.65 23.25 9.64
C TYR A 582 -44.87 24.16 9.42
N ALA A 583 -45.03 25.26 10.15
CA ALA A 583 -46.13 26.20 9.93
C ALA A 583 -46.02 27.00 8.62
N ARG A 584 -44.80 27.14 8.08
CA ARG A 584 -44.51 27.87 6.83
C ARG A 584 -43.81 26.94 5.84
N THR A 585 -44.28 26.94 4.59
CA THR A 585 -43.73 26.12 3.52
C THR A 585 -42.63 26.84 2.74
N GLY A 586 -41.72 26.06 2.17
CA GLY A 586 -40.75 26.54 1.17
C GLY A 586 -39.62 27.39 1.74
N GLN A 587 -39.39 27.36 3.04
CA GLN A 587 -38.22 27.98 3.68
C GLN A 587 -37.02 27.03 3.67
N HIS A 588 -35.81 27.57 3.85
CA HIS A 588 -34.62 26.73 4.04
C HIS A 588 -34.82 25.79 5.23
N ARG A 589 -34.61 24.49 5.00
CA ARG A 589 -34.71 23.47 6.04
C ARG A 589 -33.57 22.49 5.91
N PHE A 590 -32.98 22.15 7.04
CA PHE A 590 -32.03 21.07 7.22
C PHE A 590 -32.63 20.06 8.19
N GLY A 591 -32.64 18.78 7.81
CA GLY A 591 -33.31 17.72 8.56
C GLY A 591 -34.85 17.80 8.47
N GLY A 592 -35.53 16.87 9.15
CA GLY A 592 -36.98 16.73 9.09
C GLY A 592 -37.48 16.13 7.78
N LEU A 593 -38.59 16.65 7.27
CA LEU A 593 -39.20 16.26 6.00
C LEU A 593 -39.34 17.48 5.07
N PRO A 594 -39.34 17.29 3.74
CA PRO A 594 -39.45 18.36 2.75
C PRO A 594 -40.90 18.87 2.56
N ASP A 595 -41.04 20.14 2.19
CA ASP A 595 -42.30 20.64 1.66
C ASP A 595 -42.37 20.31 0.16
N LEU A 596 -43.10 19.26 -0.20
CA LEU A 596 -43.18 18.75 -1.59
C LEU A 596 -44.26 19.47 -2.40
N PRO A 597 -44.12 19.60 -3.73
CA PRO A 597 -45.19 20.12 -4.57
C PRO A 597 -46.47 19.27 -4.44
N THR A 598 -47.64 19.91 -4.44
CA THR A 598 -48.92 19.21 -4.34
C THR A 598 -49.03 18.07 -5.37
N GLY A 599 -49.26 16.84 -4.90
CA GLY A 599 -49.39 15.65 -5.75
C GLY A 599 -48.08 14.92 -6.06
N VAL A 600 -46.94 15.42 -5.59
CA VAL A 600 -45.66 14.71 -5.65
C VAL A 600 -45.48 13.91 -4.36
N GLY A 601 -45.36 12.59 -4.49
CA GLY A 601 -45.09 11.70 -3.36
C GLY A 601 -43.64 11.81 -2.87
N TYR A 602 -43.42 11.37 -1.63
CA TYR A 602 -42.06 11.22 -1.09
C TYR A 602 -41.29 10.16 -1.90
N PRO A 603 -39.99 10.36 -2.21
CA PRO A 603 -39.23 9.41 -3.01
C PRO A 603 -38.91 8.13 -2.23
N PHE A 604 -39.05 6.97 -2.90
CA PHE A 604 -38.66 5.64 -2.41
C PHE A 604 -37.68 4.95 -3.37
N PHE A 605 -36.94 3.97 -2.87
CA PHE A 605 -36.12 3.05 -3.66
C PHE A 605 -36.30 1.61 -3.16
N THR A 606 -35.98 0.64 -4.02
CA THR A 606 -36.00 -0.78 -3.66
C THR A 606 -34.60 -1.25 -3.28
N THR A 607 -34.45 -1.85 -2.11
CA THR A 607 -33.19 -2.45 -1.64
C THR A 607 -32.86 -3.74 -2.42
N HIS A 608 -31.64 -4.27 -2.27
CA HIS A 608 -31.26 -5.53 -2.90
C HIS A 608 -32.16 -6.70 -2.49
N ASP A 609 -32.68 -6.66 -1.25
CA ASP A 609 -33.56 -7.67 -0.68
C ASP A 609 -35.04 -7.47 -1.09
N GLY A 610 -35.34 -6.45 -1.90
CA GLY A 610 -36.67 -6.20 -2.44
C GLY A 610 -37.58 -5.37 -1.52
N GLU A 611 -37.04 -4.77 -0.45
CA GLU A 611 -37.79 -3.88 0.44
C GLU A 611 -37.89 -2.46 -0.14
N GLU A 612 -39.04 -1.80 0.02
CA GLU A 612 -39.15 -0.36 -0.30
C GLU A 612 -38.73 0.47 0.90
N LYS A 613 -37.80 1.40 0.66
CA LYS A 613 -37.29 2.35 1.66
C LYS A 613 -37.36 3.77 1.16
N ALA A 614 -37.68 4.68 2.07
CA ALA A 614 -37.72 6.12 1.81
C ALA A 614 -36.30 6.65 1.69
N TRP A 615 -36.07 7.57 0.75
CA TRP A 615 -34.78 8.29 0.68
C TRP A 615 -34.61 9.18 1.92
N GLN A 616 -33.41 9.25 2.48
CA GLN A 616 -33.10 10.13 3.60
C GLN A 616 -33.10 11.59 3.13
N PHE A 617 -33.98 12.42 3.70
CA PHE A 617 -33.98 13.86 3.43
C PHE A 617 -32.85 14.56 4.20
N ILE A 618 -32.09 15.39 3.48
CA ILE A 618 -31.00 16.18 4.04
C ILE A 618 -31.40 17.66 4.11
N ALA A 619 -31.80 18.26 2.97
CA ALA A 619 -32.09 19.68 2.95
C ALA A 619 -33.07 20.09 1.85
N GLN A 620 -33.80 21.18 2.09
CA GLN A 620 -34.48 21.94 1.04
C GLN A 620 -33.95 23.38 1.03
N ILE A 621 -33.64 23.88 -0.17
CA ILE A 621 -33.07 25.21 -0.37
C ILE A 621 -33.99 26.02 -1.27
N ASN A 622 -34.53 27.11 -0.75
CA ASN A 622 -35.30 28.08 -1.54
C ASN A 622 -34.37 28.94 -2.39
N CYS A 623 -34.41 28.72 -3.71
CA CYS A 623 -33.55 29.42 -4.65
C CYS A 623 -33.81 30.93 -4.72
N ALA A 624 -35.06 31.37 -4.48
CA ALA A 624 -35.42 32.79 -4.50
C ALA A 624 -34.83 33.54 -3.30
N ASP A 625 -34.79 32.90 -2.14
CA ASP A 625 -34.28 33.50 -0.90
C ASP A 625 -32.75 33.66 -0.93
N VAL A 626 -32.02 32.73 -1.55
CA VAL A 626 -30.55 32.85 -1.74
C VAL A 626 -30.16 33.63 -2.99
N ALA A 627 -31.11 33.95 -3.88
CA ALA A 627 -30.86 34.66 -5.13
C ALA A 627 -30.12 36.01 -4.95
N PRO A 628 -30.37 36.83 -3.92
CA PRO A 628 -29.59 38.05 -3.68
C PRO A 628 -28.13 37.79 -3.34
N LEU A 629 -27.80 36.57 -2.90
CA LEU A 629 -26.48 36.24 -2.36
C LEU A 629 -25.51 35.68 -3.43
N GLN A 630 -26.03 35.10 -4.51
CA GLN A 630 -25.23 34.41 -5.53
C GLN A 630 -25.84 34.56 -6.94
N GLN A 631 -25.15 34.09 -7.99
CA GLN A 631 -25.64 34.12 -9.38
C GLN A 631 -25.67 32.77 -10.10
N TYR A 632 -25.18 31.68 -9.49
CA TYR A 632 -25.02 30.37 -10.12
C TYR A 632 -26.23 29.43 -9.96
N LEU A 633 -26.98 29.48 -8.86
CA LEU A 633 -28.20 28.67 -8.71
C LEU A 633 -29.37 29.30 -9.50
N PRO A 634 -30.43 28.52 -9.77
CA PRO A 634 -31.68 29.09 -10.24
C PRO A 634 -32.18 30.26 -9.38
N ARG A 635 -32.96 31.16 -9.98
CA ARG A 635 -33.47 32.36 -9.30
C ARG A 635 -34.81 32.14 -8.58
N THR A 636 -35.45 31.00 -8.84
CA THR A 636 -36.77 30.61 -8.35
C THR A 636 -36.79 29.11 -8.11
N GLY A 637 -37.76 28.65 -7.32
CA GLY A 637 -37.98 27.23 -7.06
C GLY A 637 -37.28 26.72 -5.80
N ILE A 638 -37.40 25.40 -5.58
CA ILE A 638 -36.81 24.70 -4.44
C ILE A 638 -35.88 23.60 -4.95
N LEU A 639 -34.69 23.51 -4.37
CA LEU A 639 -33.80 22.36 -4.49
C LEU A 639 -34.00 21.44 -3.29
N TYR A 640 -34.13 20.14 -3.54
CA TYR A 640 -34.22 19.11 -2.50
C TYR A 640 -33.04 18.17 -2.62
N PHE A 641 -32.44 17.84 -1.48
CA PHE A 641 -31.28 16.97 -1.38
C PHE A 641 -31.64 15.76 -0.55
N PHE A 642 -31.51 14.60 -1.16
CA PHE A 642 -31.68 13.32 -0.52
C PHE A 642 -30.45 12.46 -0.74
N ILE A 643 -30.23 11.55 0.19
CA ILE A 643 -29.30 10.44 0.02
C ILE A 643 -30.03 9.13 0.24
N LYS A 644 -29.52 8.07 -0.36
CA LYS A 644 -30.04 6.74 -0.13
C LYS A 644 -29.76 6.30 1.31
N ASP A 645 -28.51 6.43 1.72
CA ASP A 645 -27.96 6.20 3.04
C ASP A 645 -26.54 6.82 3.11
N GLN A 646 -25.92 6.82 4.30
CA GLN A 646 -24.54 7.32 4.48
C GLN A 646 -23.45 6.37 3.95
N GLU A 647 -23.74 5.09 3.68
CA GLU A 647 -22.74 4.10 3.25
C GLU A 647 -22.45 4.19 1.75
N GLN A 648 -23.50 4.21 0.93
CA GLN A 648 -23.42 4.30 -0.52
C GLN A 648 -23.36 5.76 -0.97
N SER A 649 -23.93 6.68 -0.17
CA SER A 649 -24.00 8.11 -0.49
C SER A 649 -24.58 8.41 -1.88
N ASP A 650 -25.39 7.49 -2.44
CA ASP A 650 -26.09 7.70 -3.70
C ASP A 650 -27.00 8.93 -3.57
N PRO A 651 -26.87 9.96 -4.43
CA PRO A 651 -27.68 11.16 -4.32
C PRO A 651 -28.97 11.07 -5.11
N LEU A 652 -30.03 11.68 -4.57
CA LEU A 652 -31.18 12.14 -5.33
C LEU A 652 -31.34 13.64 -5.12
N VAL A 653 -31.08 14.42 -6.17
CA VAL A 653 -31.28 15.87 -6.17
C VAL A 653 -32.45 16.23 -7.07
N MET A 654 -33.46 16.89 -6.50
CA MET A 654 -34.65 17.31 -7.21
C MET A 654 -34.72 18.83 -7.27
N TYR A 655 -35.16 19.37 -8.40
CA TYR A 655 -35.41 20.79 -8.58
C TYR A 655 -36.86 21.04 -9.00
N TYR A 656 -37.57 21.86 -8.23
CA TYR A 656 -38.94 22.28 -8.52
C TYR A 656 -38.97 23.74 -8.96
N ASP A 657 -39.25 24.00 -10.24
CA ASP A 657 -39.38 25.34 -10.84
C ASP A 657 -40.84 25.81 -10.90
N GLY A 658 -41.61 25.59 -9.83
CA GLY A 658 -43.01 26.00 -9.75
C GLY A 658 -43.30 27.00 -8.63
N ASP A 659 -44.58 27.30 -8.42
CA ASP A 659 -45.01 28.25 -7.40
C ASP A 659 -44.86 27.63 -6.00
N ILE A 660 -44.09 28.28 -5.14
CA ILE A 660 -43.85 27.82 -3.76
C ILE A 660 -45.12 27.88 -2.89
N ALA A 661 -46.12 28.68 -3.28
CA ALA A 661 -47.40 28.74 -2.60
C ALA A 661 -48.22 27.45 -2.78
N THR A 662 -47.86 26.58 -3.72
CA THR A 662 -48.52 25.29 -3.96
C THR A 662 -47.81 24.11 -3.30
N LEU A 663 -46.82 24.38 -2.44
CA LEU A 663 -46.15 23.34 -1.67
C LEU A 663 -47.09 22.80 -0.59
N GLN A 664 -47.13 21.49 -0.48
CA GLN A 664 -47.74 20.77 0.62
C GLN A 664 -46.77 20.79 1.80
N SER A 665 -47.28 21.10 3.00
CA SER A 665 -46.45 21.11 4.21
C SER A 665 -45.99 19.69 4.55
N ALA A 666 -44.74 19.57 4.98
CA ALA A 666 -44.18 18.34 5.53
C ALA A 666 -45.00 17.73 6.67
N ARG A 667 -45.82 18.50 7.41
CA ARG A 667 -46.77 17.99 8.43
C ARG A 667 -47.76 16.97 7.88
N GLU A 668 -48.02 16.98 6.58
CA GLU A 668 -48.96 16.08 5.93
C GLU A 668 -48.31 14.78 5.43
N LEU A 669 -46.98 14.67 5.53
CA LEU A 669 -46.23 13.47 5.16
C LEU A 669 -46.21 12.48 6.33
N THR A 670 -46.32 11.20 6.01
CA THR A 670 -46.35 10.10 6.98
C THR A 670 -45.11 9.22 6.85
N ILE A 671 -43.93 9.83 6.84
CA ILE A 671 -42.65 9.12 6.85
C ILE A 671 -42.18 9.00 8.30
N THR A 672 -41.84 7.79 8.70
CA THR A 672 -41.38 7.41 10.03
C THR A 672 -39.94 6.89 9.99
N GLU A 673 -39.31 6.72 11.15
CA GLU A 673 -37.97 6.15 11.26
C GLU A 673 -37.88 4.73 10.65
N GLU A 674 -38.96 3.95 10.66
CA GLU A 674 -39.00 2.59 10.08
C GLU A 674 -38.96 2.61 8.54
N ASP A 675 -39.42 3.70 7.93
CA ASP A 675 -39.46 3.86 6.48
C ASP A 675 -38.07 4.20 5.92
N VAL A 676 -37.22 4.85 6.70
CA VAL A 676 -35.89 5.28 6.28
C VAL A 676 -34.86 4.18 6.59
N TYR A 677 -33.86 4.05 5.72
CA TYR A 677 -32.84 2.99 5.84
C TYR A 677 -31.72 3.32 6.85
N ASP A 678 -31.47 4.61 7.09
CA ASP A 678 -30.42 5.11 7.98
C ASP A 678 -30.76 4.88 9.46
N GLN A 679 -29.78 4.43 10.26
CA GLN A 679 -29.93 4.18 11.69
C GLN A 679 -30.23 5.45 12.50
N ASN A 680 -29.93 6.63 11.94
CA ASN A 680 -30.22 7.93 12.55
C ASN A 680 -31.68 8.36 12.38
N GLY A 681 -32.48 7.63 11.58
CA GLY A 681 -33.88 7.92 11.36
C GLY A 681 -34.13 9.29 10.71
N VAL A 682 -35.27 9.92 11.04
CA VAL A 682 -35.61 11.25 10.53
C VAL A 682 -34.98 12.31 11.43
N TYR A 683 -34.01 13.08 10.92
CA TYR A 683 -33.39 14.20 11.64
C TYR A 683 -34.41 15.25 12.10
N ALA A 684 -34.08 16.04 13.12
CA ALA A 684 -34.97 17.11 13.57
C ALA A 684 -35.12 18.19 12.48
N PRO A 685 -36.30 18.81 12.33
CA PRO A 685 -36.46 19.87 11.34
C PRO A 685 -35.89 21.20 11.84
N TRP A 686 -34.93 21.79 11.14
CA TRP A 686 -34.36 23.09 11.51
C TRP A 686 -34.37 24.09 10.35
N MET A 687 -34.83 25.32 10.63
CA MET A 687 -34.73 26.45 9.72
C MET A 687 -33.32 27.00 9.70
N ALA A 688 -32.92 27.58 8.56
CA ALA A 688 -31.63 28.25 8.44
C ALA A 688 -31.71 29.67 7.85
N ASP A 689 -30.95 30.59 8.45
CA ASP A 689 -30.65 31.91 7.89
C ASP A 689 -29.45 31.83 6.94
N THR A 690 -29.33 32.80 6.02
CA THR A 690 -28.29 32.78 4.97
C THR A 690 -27.42 34.03 4.95
N ALA A 691 -26.14 33.85 4.63
CA ALA A 691 -25.21 34.96 4.44
C ALA A 691 -24.14 34.64 3.38
N LYS A 692 -23.56 35.67 2.77
CA LYS A 692 -22.36 35.51 1.94
C LYS A 692 -21.15 35.30 2.83
N TYR A 693 -20.21 34.48 2.38
CA TYR A 693 -18.87 34.46 2.92
C TYR A 693 -17.87 34.04 1.84
N PRO A 694 -16.61 34.50 1.91
CA PRO A 694 -15.57 33.99 1.02
C PRO A 694 -15.12 32.62 1.52
N SER A 695 -15.30 31.55 0.75
CA SER A 695 -14.75 30.25 1.11
C SER A 695 -13.38 30.08 0.47
N ILE A 696 -12.38 29.81 1.28
CA ILE A 696 -11.01 29.51 0.83
C ILE A 696 -10.70 28.02 1.00
N PRO A 697 -9.69 27.48 0.29
CA PRO A 697 -9.23 26.13 0.52
C PRO A 697 -8.96 25.88 1.99
N HIS A 698 -9.25 24.67 2.45
CA HIS A 698 -8.77 24.26 3.77
C HIS A 698 -7.23 24.23 3.73
N ALA A 699 -6.57 24.59 4.82
CA ALA A 699 -5.10 24.66 4.96
C ALA A 699 -4.33 23.34 4.70
N TRP A 700 -5.02 22.29 4.25
CA TRP A 700 -4.48 20.96 3.93
C TRP A 700 -4.58 20.59 2.45
N ASN A 701 -5.03 21.49 1.58
CA ASN A 701 -4.80 21.31 0.14
C ASN A 701 -3.39 21.81 -0.17
N ASN A 702 -2.42 20.89 -0.27
CA ASN A 702 -1.05 20.86 -0.84
C ASN A 702 -0.26 22.14 -1.25
N GLU A 703 -0.88 23.31 -1.42
CA GLU A 703 -0.25 24.56 -1.83
C GLU A 703 0.01 25.54 -0.67
N LEU A 704 -0.47 25.24 0.55
CA LEU A 704 -0.38 26.12 1.73
C LEU A 704 0.29 25.47 2.95
N GLU A 705 0.85 24.27 2.79
CA GLU A 705 1.44 23.45 3.88
C GLU A 705 2.76 23.97 4.46
N ASP A 706 3.40 24.93 3.79
CA ASP A 706 4.72 25.45 4.22
C ASP A 706 4.66 26.26 5.54
N ASP A 707 3.47 26.73 5.96
CA ASP A 707 3.28 27.48 7.23
C ASP A 707 1.84 27.29 7.83
N PRO A 708 1.61 26.24 8.64
CA PRO A 708 0.29 25.93 9.21
C PRO A 708 -0.18 26.97 10.25
N ASP A 709 0.76 27.62 10.96
CA ASP A 709 0.45 28.69 11.89
C ASP A 709 -0.09 29.92 11.14
N GLU A 710 0.49 30.22 9.98
CA GLU A 710 0.01 31.29 9.10
C GLU A 710 -1.35 30.98 8.46
N ALA A 711 -1.59 29.74 8.05
CA ALA A 711 -2.86 29.31 7.49
C ALA A 711 -4.01 29.32 8.52
N GLU A 712 -3.74 28.87 9.76
CA GLU A 712 -4.71 28.94 10.86
C GLU A 712 -4.94 30.39 11.31
N ALA A 713 -3.91 31.25 11.30
CA ALA A 713 -4.06 32.68 11.53
C ALA A 713 -4.93 33.36 10.47
N LEU A 714 -4.76 33.00 9.18
CA LEU A 714 -5.60 33.49 8.09
C LEU A 714 -7.05 33.01 8.24
N LYS A 715 -7.26 31.76 8.63
CA LYS A 715 -8.59 31.19 8.91
C LYS A 715 -9.27 31.89 10.09
N GLN A 716 -8.56 32.14 11.20
CA GLN A 716 -9.09 32.89 12.34
C GLN A 716 -9.40 34.35 11.99
N ALA A 717 -8.62 34.96 11.10
CA ALA A 717 -8.89 36.30 10.59
C ALA A 717 -10.15 36.33 9.69
N LEU A 718 -10.35 35.30 8.86
CA LEU A 718 -11.52 35.15 7.99
C LEU A 718 -12.79 34.78 8.74
N TYR A 719 -12.68 33.96 9.79
CA TYR A 719 -13.80 33.40 10.54
C TYR A 719 -13.62 33.59 12.05
N PRO A 720 -13.59 34.84 12.56
CA PRO A 720 -13.40 35.08 13.98
C PRO A 720 -14.53 34.44 14.79
N ASN A 721 -14.19 33.81 15.92
CA ASN A 721 -15.10 33.04 16.77
C ASN A 721 -15.80 31.85 16.07
N ASN A 722 -15.14 31.23 15.10
CA ASN A 722 -15.66 30.05 14.39
C ASN A 722 -16.99 30.30 13.66
N THR A 723 -17.12 31.49 13.07
CA THR A 723 -18.32 31.96 12.34
C THR A 723 -18.51 31.28 10.97
N ARG A 724 -17.68 30.28 10.63
CA ARG A 724 -17.85 29.47 9.43
C ARG A 724 -19.19 28.74 9.51
N PRO A 725 -20.08 28.89 8.51
CA PRO A 725 -21.38 28.24 8.52
C PRO A 725 -21.22 26.73 8.47
N ALA A 726 -22.07 25.99 9.20
CA ALA A 726 -22.07 24.52 9.21
C ALA A 726 -22.51 23.95 7.85
N HIS A 727 -23.36 24.65 7.10
CA HIS A 727 -23.78 24.20 5.77
C HIS A 727 -23.58 25.32 4.76
N SER A 728 -23.25 24.97 3.53
CA SER A 728 -22.95 25.99 2.51
C SER A 728 -23.01 25.47 1.09
N ILE A 729 -23.09 26.40 0.15
CA ILE A 729 -23.04 26.13 -1.29
C ILE A 729 -21.81 26.81 -1.87
N ASN A 730 -21.20 26.18 -2.89
CA ASN A 730 -20.00 26.67 -3.57
C ASN A 730 -18.83 26.94 -2.60
N SER A 731 -18.73 26.13 -1.56
CA SER A 731 -17.66 26.21 -0.57
C SER A 731 -16.63 25.12 -0.79
N TYR A 732 -15.48 25.26 -0.15
CA TYR A 732 -14.60 24.12 0.08
C TYR A 732 -15.23 23.18 1.12
N VAL A 733 -15.02 21.90 0.90
CA VAL A 733 -15.35 20.81 1.82
C VAL A 733 -14.11 20.48 2.62
N PHE A 734 -14.29 20.13 3.89
CA PHE A 734 -13.24 19.45 4.64
C PHE A 734 -12.97 18.10 3.97
N LYS A 735 -11.73 17.89 3.54
CA LYS A 735 -11.28 16.68 2.86
C LYS A 735 -9.90 16.30 3.38
N GLN A 736 -9.69 15.02 3.70
CA GLN A 736 -8.37 14.44 3.98
C GLN A 736 -7.78 13.76 2.73
N HIS A 737 -8.60 13.54 1.70
CA HIS A 737 -8.26 12.86 0.44
C HIS A 737 -8.49 13.76 -0.80
N ASP A 738 -8.74 13.15 -1.96
CA ASP A 738 -9.04 13.85 -3.22
C ASP A 738 -10.16 14.89 -3.03
N ASN A 739 -10.06 16.00 -3.76
CA ASN A 739 -11.11 17.01 -3.72
C ASN A 739 -12.42 16.47 -4.35
N PRO A 740 -13.60 16.97 -3.93
CA PRO A 740 -14.89 16.47 -4.39
C PRO A 740 -15.04 16.48 -5.93
N GLU A 741 -14.41 17.44 -6.59
CA GLU A 741 -14.44 17.58 -8.04
C GLU A 741 -13.65 16.48 -8.78
N ALA A 742 -12.51 16.03 -8.24
CA ALA A 742 -11.72 14.94 -8.81
C ALA A 742 -12.45 13.59 -8.70
N GLU A 743 -13.12 13.35 -7.58
CA GLU A 743 -13.93 12.14 -7.40
C GLU A 743 -15.09 12.08 -8.41
N ALA A 744 -15.74 13.22 -8.67
CA ALA A 744 -16.76 13.32 -9.70
C ALA A 744 -16.20 12.98 -11.11
N VAL A 745 -14.96 13.38 -11.42
CA VAL A 745 -14.31 13.07 -12.70
C VAL A 745 -14.01 11.58 -12.86
N ASP A 746 -13.57 10.90 -11.81
CA ASP A 746 -13.29 9.47 -11.90
C ASP A 746 -14.54 8.68 -12.31
N LYS A 747 -15.66 9.00 -11.65
CA LYS A 747 -16.97 8.38 -11.87
C LYS A 747 -17.63 8.83 -13.17
N LEU A 748 -17.66 10.13 -13.44
CA LEU A 748 -18.53 10.74 -14.43
C LEU A 748 -17.78 11.31 -15.65
N LYS A 749 -16.44 11.28 -15.65
CA LYS A 749 -15.54 11.89 -16.66
C LYS A 749 -15.61 13.41 -16.67
N GLY A 750 -14.94 14.06 -17.63
CA GLY A 750 -14.81 15.51 -17.69
C GLY A 750 -13.55 16.03 -17.00
N LYS A 751 -13.47 17.35 -16.81
CA LYS A 751 -12.32 18.01 -16.20
C LYS A 751 -12.66 18.49 -14.78
N PRO A 752 -11.78 18.37 -13.78
CA PRO A 752 -12.09 18.75 -12.40
C PRO A 752 -12.58 20.18 -12.25
N GLU A 753 -11.98 21.13 -12.99
CA GLU A 753 -12.35 22.55 -12.95
C GLU A 753 -13.75 22.85 -13.48
N ASP A 754 -14.38 21.92 -14.20
CA ASP A 754 -15.74 22.05 -14.74
C ASP A 754 -16.82 21.61 -13.72
N TRP A 755 -16.41 21.08 -12.56
CA TRP A 755 -17.28 20.66 -11.46
C TRP A 755 -17.32 21.71 -10.33
N MET A 756 -18.37 21.66 -9.49
CA MET A 756 -18.48 22.49 -8.29
C MET A 756 -19.26 21.78 -7.17
N VAL A 757 -18.98 22.15 -5.92
CA VAL A 757 -19.76 21.72 -4.74
C VAL A 757 -21.11 22.43 -4.70
N LEU A 758 -22.16 21.71 -5.09
CA LEU A 758 -23.56 22.15 -5.11
C LEU A 758 -24.14 22.37 -3.72
N LEU A 759 -23.81 21.52 -2.74
CA LEU A 759 -24.18 21.67 -1.33
C LEU A 759 -23.16 20.93 -0.47
N ARG A 760 -22.75 21.54 0.63
CA ARG A 760 -21.98 20.95 1.73
C ARG A 760 -22.82 21.02 3.00
N VAL A 761 -22.92 19.92 3.73
CA VAL A 761 -23.63 19.83 5.00
C VAL A 761 -22.70 19.18 6.02
N SER A 762 -22.15 19.96 6.94
CA SER A 762 -21.37 19.45 8.07
C SER A 762 -22.28 18.84 9.13
N SER A 763 -21.71 17.97 9.95
CA SER A 763 -22.33 17.49 11.19
C SER A 763 -22.68 18.69 12.07
N ASP A 764 -23.89 18.69 12.59
CA ASP A 764 -24.48 19.80 13.31
C ASP A 764 -25.46 19.24 14.34
N ASN A 765 -25.30 19.64 15.60
CA ASN A 765 -26.19 19.26 16.70
C ASN A 765 -27.65 19.64 16.42
N ASN A 766 -27.87 20.66 15.59
CA ASN A 766 -29.18 21.18 15.23
C ASN A 766 -29.24 21.30 13.71
N PRO A 767 -29.57 20.22 12.96
CA PRO A 767 -30.69 19.31 13.26
C PRO A 767 -30.38 17.98 13.95
N GLY A 768 -29.15 17.74 14.36
CA GLY A 768 -28.69 16.44 14.84
C GLY A 768 -28.06 15.61 13.73
N PHE A 769 -27.54 16.26 12.70
CA PHE A 769 -26.71 15.60 11.70
C PHE A 769 -25.44 15.09 12.37
N ASN A 770 -25.24 13.78 12.23
CA ASN A 770 -24.03 13.12 12.65
C ASN A 770 -23.53 12.25 11.48
N PHE A 771 -22.69 12.85 10.64
CA PHE A 771 -22.04 12.16 9.54
C PHE A 771 -20.76 11.53 10.07
N TRP A 772 -20.88 10.32 10.59
CA TRP A 772 -19.79 9.55 11.21
C TRP A 772 -19.10 10.33 12.35
N ASP A 773 -17.79 10.55 12.29
CA ASP A 773 -17.07 11.34 13.30
C ASP A 773 -17.05 12.82 12.90
N ALA A 774 -18.18 13.51 13.16
CA ALA A 774 -18.33 14.95 12.90
C ALA A 774 -18.01 15.41 11.46
N GLY A 775 -18.29 14.55 10.47
CA GLY A 775 -17.97 14.77 9.06
C GLY A 775 -18.89 15.71 8.29
N GLU A 776 -18.66 15.79 6.99
CA GLU A 776 -19.43 16.56 6.02
C GLU A 776 -19.91 15.66 4.86
N ILE A 777 -21.19 15.77 4.51
CA ILE A 777 -21.71 15.25 3.25
C ILE A 777 -21.76 16.35 2.20
N TYR A 778 -21.45 16.03 0.95
CA TYR A 778 -21.36 17.01 -0.11
C TYR A 778 -21.86 16.48 -1.45
N PHE A 779 -22.47 17.38 -2.22
CA PHE A 779 -23.03 17.13 -3.54
C PHE A 779 -22.23 17.94 -4.56
N VAL A 780 -21.84 17.32 -5.67
CA VAL A 780 -20.98 17.91 -6.71
C VAL A 780 -21.69 17.84 -8.06
N ILE A 781 -21.73 18.95 -8.78
CA ILE A 781 -22.41 19.05 -10.08
C ILE A 781 -21.48 19.67 -11.13
N HIS A 782 -21.58 19.18 -12.36
CA HIS A 782 -20.90 19.78 -13.50
C HIS A 782 -21.57 21.13 -13.82
N LYS A 783 -20.77 22.20 -13.98
CA LYS A 783 -21.27 23.59 -14.17
C LYS A 783 -22.18 23.73 -15.40
N SER A 784 -21.90 22.98 -16.48
CA SER A 784 -22.80 22.84 -17.63
C SER A 784 -24.21 22.38 -17.24
N ASP A 785 -24.33 21.35 -16.41
CA ASP A 785 -25.63 20.76 -16.06
C ASP A 785 -26.39 21.69 -15.12
N LEU A 786 -25.68 22.35 -14.19
CA LEU A 786 -26.26 23.42 -13.37
C LEU A 786 -26.81 24.57 -14.24
N ALA A 787 -26.08 24.99 -15.28
CA ALA A 787 -26.54 26.03 -16.20
C ALA A 787 -27.78 25.60 -17.01
N LYS A 788 -27.94 24.30 -17.27
CA LYS A 788 -29.15 23.72 -17.89
C LYS A 788 -30.30 23.50 -16.91
N LYS A 789 -30.05 23.63 -15.60
CA LYS A 789 -30.94 23.17 -14.52
C LYS A 789 -31.21 21.66 -14.57
N GLU A 790 -30.21 20.88 -14.99
CA GLU A 790 -30.26 19.42 -15.00
C GLU A 790 -29.49 18.86 -13.81
N PHE A 791 -30.16 18.08 -12.96
CA PHE A 791 -29.62 17.60 -11.68
C PHE A 791 -29.56 16.07 -11.62
N SER A 792 -29.80 15.38 -12.74
CA SER A 792 -29.81 13.92 -12.79
C SER A 792 -28.42 13.26 -12.69
N ASN A 793 -27.33 14.02 -12.81
CA ASN A 793 -25.95 13.51 -12.76
C ASN A 793 -25.11 14.29 -11.73
N VAL A 794 -25.58 14.27 -10.48
CA VAL A 794 -24.87 14.81 -9.33
C VAL A 794 -24.06 13.69 -8.70
N TYR A 795 -22.79 13.96 -8.41
CA TYR A 795 -21.97 13.11 -7.56
C TYR A 795 -22.21 13.47 -6.10
N CYS A 796 -22.16 12.50 -5.19
CA CYS A 796 -22.23 12.75 -3.76
C CYS A 796 -21.19 11.91 -3.05
N GLY A 797 -20.57 12.51 -2.05
CA GLY A 797 -19.62 11.86 -1.18
C GLY A 797 -19.80 12.35 0.25
N LEU A 798 -19.22 11.61 1.17
CA LEU A 798 -19.21 11.88 2.59
C LEU A 798 -17.76 11.75 3.07
N GLU A 799 -17.33 12.68 3.90
CA GLU A 799 -16.01 12.68 4.51
C GLU A 799 -16.16 12.92 6.02
N SER A 800 -15.43 12.22 6.89
CA SER A 800 -15.35 12.55 8.33
C SER A 800 -13.90 12.65 8.80
N SER A 801 -13.69 13.03 10.07
CA SER A 801 -12.34 13.07 10.65
C SER A 801 -11.71 11.71 10.80
#